data_AF-A0A926H4G9-F1
#
_entry.id   AF-A0A926H4G9-F1
#
_cell.length_a   1.000
_cell.length_b   1.000
_cell.length_c   1.000
_cell.angle_alpha   90.00
_cell.angle_beta   90.00
_cell.angle_gamma   90.00
#
_symmetry.space_group_name_H-M   'P 1'
#
loop_
_entity.id
_entity.type
_entity.pdbx_description
1 polymer ?
#
loop_
_entity_poly.entity_id
_entity_poly.type
_entity_poly.pdbx_seq_one_letter_code
_entity_poly.pdbx_strand_id
1 'polypeptide(L)'
;MESANDYSNVPDWVEKPEGYQADSMVKYQGHIFKADFWASKPGDGDPLKNGWRLYDELYDITSTPATGPARIIGYIPTWRQKEGFDYANPAMYRSITHGIISFLMFSETDLGAFDPTSVQDVKAVLDDVLYTGHDQGTYISIALGGAVDYGFLYLMERIGNNPGDPVLQKAVRLVVDFVEANGLDGVDLDLECWWDKNSDASKDQGGRLKSDGPHAAGKGLTEFANQLRQAMPDKIISAALFASSWYGNCYDPGLVEYVDWLGLMTYDLTGSWSQSPVGPHTALVKIRDQKVYLADQQGEWPGNRKSSVDTADPTVDNPILSVEDSLWYWTNPFFTNWQGEGQNIPRNKIAAGVPIYGYDFAYGKDPDDLSGQIAPGYKAVRYKDILAQFPDALSAPNANINVPGSTPRPPFVPAGGSYPFAHNIYFETPDTAVTKLNFMQRIGAQGVIIWELSNDVLEGGKSIVQALYQNSGHPATRPALPSKPRPEPEPEPIPELDLSLPFPPELFGVFPDEWSESTVLSASQDSSARRPDLQVAGSDMTTASFDELSRIGIAGSPAVAVFNGKLYSVYEGRGEDGWLWFSSFDGQYWSQSTKLPNHGTSGPPAVAVHDGKLCCVHEGRAEDGWLWFCSFDGQNWSQSTKLSAGTASRRRSLPRAALAVYKGLLYCVHQGGEGRENGSMWVSTFDGQNWSEDTMLPNHFTSGGPALVVVNDLLVCMHEAPAETGTLMETRFNGTTWSEDNELLVAGNGYGTSGPPALVVHNGRLFCVHEGVGEDGYVWSFNRPDRTDKQLTSGLFEKKPIGTSGPPALTVYNDRFMLLHEGRGKDGYLWGSVLSSSDFPVNPSEWALSEGDNAYCYSACVVTKDTNRSHASRHTMNVREGAPFLYAVLTKDDTSIDFPTGTLLTIQGPDGTKYDRSADEENRLVIMSGSSVRCLIIKNPRPGNWQMTMSGLAGVGFHCECGTVPSRDVYSTITNALSKRGLTEDTAGTTGWVGPVLVGLITAVAAVGTGGLDPLTGLLLGAMAGVVIWALSGNDPPTETATYLSFVSQIRPIVDKLVADFNEKGFRETIVFYYYLIGRNLSVQEWQVILTTKPQSAVSVILVYAQVFKIIEHMTDAEEQNAVRHVLWQCLLKQRFGADFATKIGEAHEEARPGSDADNRADEINNAIGQKLADEVQSDLECFRRAQELWDAGELQIRTDLGGDPN
;
A
#
# COMPACT_ATOMS: atom_id res chain seq x y z
N MET A 1 -23.48 -16.59 -36.28
CA MET A 1 -22.11 -16.48 -36.83
C MET A 1 -22.19 -16.72 -38.30
N GLU A 2 -22.19 -15.63 -39.06
CA GLU A 2 -21.88 -15.65 -40.49
C GLU A 2 -20.42 -16.12 -40.67
N SER A 3 -20.07 -16.62 -41.85
CA SER A 3 -18.94 -17.52 -42.02
C SER A 3 -17.73 -16.83 -42.67
N ALA A 4 -16.53 -17.39 -42.47
CA ALA A 4 -15.34 -16.93 -43.19
C ALA A 4 -15.46 -16.99 -44.73
N ASN A 5 -16.51 -17.62 -45.28
CA ASN A 5 -16.81 -17.60 -46.71
C ASN A 5 -17.34 -16.26 -47.21
N ASP A 6 -17.96 -15.46 -46.35
CA ASP A 6 -18.62 -14.19 -46.74
C ASP A 6 -17.60 -13.14 -47.23
N TYR A 7 -16.34 -13.26 -46.77
CA TYR A 7 -15.19 -12.48 -47.24
C TYR A 7 -14.21 -13.27 -48.12
N SER A 8 -14.63 -14.42 -48.69
CA SER A 8 -13.80 -15.22 -49.60
C SER A 8 -13.28 -14.41 -50.80
N ASN A 9 -14.08 -13.49 -51.32
CA ASN A 9 -13.75 -12.62 -52.44
C ASN A 9 -12.98 -11.33 -52.07
N VAL A 10 -12.78 -11.05 -50.78
CA VAL A 10 -11.98 -9.89 -50.34
C VAL A 10 -10.48 -10.23 -50.46
N PRO A 11 -9.68 -9.45 -51.20
CA PRO A 11 -8.26 -9.71 -51.38
C PRO A 11 -7.44 -9.34 -50.12
N ASP A 12 -6.26 -9.92 -49.98
CA ASP A 12 -5.28 -9.43 -49.00
C ASP A 12 -4.79 -8.02 -49.38
N TRP A 13 -4.54 -7.18 -48.37
CA TRP A 13 -4.00 -5.85 -48.59
C TRP A 13 -2.58 -5.95 -49.16
N VAL A 14 -2.38 -5.20 -50.23
CA VAL A 14 -1.07 -4.92 -50.83
C VAL A 14 -0.87 -3.42 -50.94
N GLU A 15 0.37 -2.96 -50.83
CA GLU A 15 0.72 -1.56 -51.03
C GLU A 15 0.41 -1.12 -52.47
N LYS A 16 -0.29 0.00 -52.62
CA LYS A 16 -0.62 0.62 -53.91
C LYS A 16 -0.24 2.10 -53.90
N PRO A 17 0.69 2.55 -54.77
CA PRO A 17 1.01 3.97 -54.91
C PRO A 17 -0.21 4.84 -55.28
N GLU A 18 -1.17 4.25 -56.00
CA GLU A 18 -2.47 4.83 -56.35
C GLU A 18 -3.57 4.59 -55.30
N GLY A 19 -3.21 4.17 -54.08
CA GLY A 19 -4.14 3.93 -52.98
C GLY A 19 -5.26 2.93 -53.30
N TYR A 20 -6.35 3.04 -52.55
CA TYR A 20 -7.58 2.28 -52.79
C TYR A 20 -8.75 3.24 -53.01
N GLN A 21 -9.68 2.85 -53.88
CA GLN A 21 -10.92 3.60 -54.10
C GLN A 21 -11.84 3.46 -52.88
N ALA A 22 -12.68 4.46 -52.64
CA ALA A 22 -13.76 4.34 -51.67
C ALA A 22 -14.61 3.09 -51.95
N ASP A 23 -15.12 2.48 -50.88
CA ASP A 23 -15.79 1.17 -50.85
C ASP A 23 -14.92 -0.06 -51.15
N SER A 24 -13.62 0.08 -51.40
CA SER A 24 -12.70 -1.08 -51.51
C SER A 24 -12.56 -1.81 -50.18
N MET A 25 -12.63 -3.15 -50.20
CA MET A 25 -12.34 -3.99 -49.03
C MET A 25 -11.02 -4.74 -49.17
N VAL A 26 -10.32 -4.95 -48.05
CA VAL A 26 -9.09 -5.76 -47.96
C VAL A 26 -9.04 -6.56 -46.65
N LYS A 27 -8.31 -7.69 -46.68
CA LYS A 27 -7.84 -8.40 -45.48
C LYS A 27 -6.49 -7.82 -45.05
N TYR A 28 -6.36 -7.38 -43.81
CA TYR A 28 -5.10 -6.90 -43.25
C TYR A 28 -4.97 -7.36 -41.79
N GLN A 29 -3.82 -7.97 -41.46
CA GLN A 29 -3.50 -8.52 -40.13
C GLN A 29 -4.60 -9.40 -39.50
N GLY A 30 -5.34 -10.13 -40.33
CA GLY A 30 -6.41 -11.03 -39.88
C GLY A 30 -7.80 -10.40 -39.79
N HIS A 31 -7.96 -9.11 -40.16
CA HIS A 31 -9.21 -8.36 -40.12
C HIS A 31 -9.68 -7.85 -41.50
N ILE A 32 -10.98 -7.52 -41.63
CA ILE A 32 -11.56 -6.92 -42.83
C ILE A 32 -11.68 -5.41 -42.65
N PHE A 33 -10.99 -4.67 -43.51
CA PHE A 33 -11.06 -3.21 -43.60
C PHE A 33 -11.78 -2.77 -44.88
N LYS A 34 -12.49 -1.65 -44.78
CA LYS A 34 -13.11 -0.94 -45.90
C LYS A 34 -12.53 0.47 -45.99
N ALA A 35 -12.10 0.88 -47.19
CA ALA A 35 -11.66 2.24 -47.45
C ALA A 35 -12.89 3.14 -47.63
N ASP A 36 -13.10 4.11 -46.74
CA ASP A 36 -14.11 5.16 -46.96
C ASP A 36 -13.51 6.37 -47.72
N PHE A 37 -12.17 6.48 -47.77
CA PHE A 37 -11.43 7.56 -48.44
C PHE A 37 -10.19 7.01 -49.19
N TRP A 38 -9.54 7.87 -49.98
CA TRP A 38 -8.24 7.55 -50.61
C TRP A 38 -7.16 7.38 -49.53
N ALA A 39 -6.79 6.14 -49.23
CA ALA A 39 -5.79 5.79 -48.23
C ALA A 39 -4.82 4.70 -48.74
N SER A 40 -3.57 4.74 -48.27
CA SER A 40 -2.51 3.81 -48.67
C SER A 40 -2.58 2.46 -47.93
N LYS A 41 -2.80 2.49 -46.61
CA LYS A 41 -2.63 1.33 -45.71
C LYS A 41 -3.66 1.31 -44.56
N PRO A 42 -4.30 0.16 -44.27
CA PRO A 42 -5.16 0.00 -43.10
C PRO A 42 -4.44 0.27 -41.78
N GLY A 43 -5.10 1.02 -40.90
CA GLY A 43 -4.52 1.54 -39.65
C GLY A 43 -3.82 2.90 -39.79
N ASP A 44 -3.61 3.41 -41.01
CA ASP A 44 -3.05 4.75 -41.24
C ASP A 44 -4.19 5.75 -41.56
N GLY A 45 -4.18 6.92 -40.91
CA GLY A 45 -5.18 7.99 -41.08
C GLY A 45 -6.38 7.91 -40.14
N ASP A 46 -7.16 8.99 -40.06
CA ASP A 46 -8.38 9.07 -39.24
C ASP A 46 -9.51 8.28 -39.91
N PRO A 47 -10.05 7.21 -39.29
CA PRO A 47 -11.10 6.36 -39.89
C PRO A 47 -12.37 7.13 -40.25
N LEU A 48 -12.62 8.28 -39.62
CA LEU A 48 -13.80 9.11 -39.88
C LEU A 48 -13.56 10.17 -40.97
N LYS A 49 -12.31 10.48 -41.35
CA LYS A 49 -11.97 11.61 -42.22
C LYS A 49 -11.08 11.29 -43.44
N ASN A 50 -10.09 10.40 -43.31
CA ASN A 50 -9.10 10.15 -44.37
C ASN A 50 -8.40 8.78 -44.30
N GLY A 51 -8.91 7.82 -43.54
CA GLY A 51 -8.33 6.49 -43.35
C GLY A 51 -9.22 5.33 -43.79
N TRP A 52 -8.80 4.13 -43.40
CA TRP A 52 -9.60 2.90 -43.50
C TRP A 52 -10.49 2.72 -42.27
N ARG A 53 -11.70 2.20 -42.44
CA ARG A 53 -12.52 1.72 -41.34
C ARG A 53 -12.37 0.21 -41.18
N LEU A 54 -12.26 -0.25 -39.94
CA LEU A 54 -12.51 -1.63 -39.60
C LEU A 54 -13.98 -1.92 -39.95
N TYR A 55 -14.20 -2.87 -40.87
CA TYR A 55 -15.53 -3.09 -41.48
C TYR A 55 -16.22 -4.32 -40.92
N ASP A 56 -15.45 -5.38 -40.67
CA ASP A 56 -15.95 -6.51 -39.92
C ASP A 56 -14.95 -6.98 -38.86
N GLU A 57 -15.31 -6.70 -37.61
CA GLU A 57 -14.59 -7.11 -36.42
C GLU A 57 -14.74 -8.62 -36.15
N LEU A 58 -15.80 -9.26 -36.69
CA LEU A 58 -16.01 -10.72 -36.61
C LEU A 58 -14.98 -11.53 -37.41
N TYR A 59 -14.42 -10.94 -38.46
CA TYR A 59 -13.29 -11.55 -39.14
C TYR A 59 -12.05 -11.26 -38.30
N ASP A 60 -11.82 -12.12 -37.33
CA ASP A 60 -10.55 -12.21 -36.62
C ASP A 60 -10.06 -13.66 -36.68
N ILE A 61 -9.10 -13.87 -37.59
CA ILE A 61 -8.40 -15.14 -37.77
C ILE A 61 -7.04 -15.17 -37.07
N THR A 62 -6.74 -14.20 -36.18
CA THR A 62 -5.50 -14.22 -35.40
C THR A 62 -5.50 -15.44 -34.47
N SER A 63 -4.39 -16.17 -34.44
CA SER A 63 -4.28 -17.40 -33.66
C SER A 63 -4.13 -17.08 -32.18
N THR A 64 -5.22 -17.16 -31.43
CA THR A 64 -5.18 -17.08 -29.96
C THR A 64 -4.77 -18.43 -29.36
N PRO A 65 -3.95 -18.44 -28.28
CA PRO A 65 -3.72 -19.65 -27.51
C PRO A 65 -5.04 -20.19 -26.95
N ALA A 66 -5.21 -21.51 -26.97
CA ALA A 66 -6.36 -22.14 -26.33
C ALA A 66 -6.38 -21.78 -24.83
N THR A 67 -7.51 -21.27 -24.35
CA THR A 67 -7.70 -21.01 -22.92
C THR A 67 -7.81 -22.31 -22.13
N GLY A 68 -7.45 -22.23 -20.85
CA GLY A 68 -7.79 -23.27 -19.89
C GLY A 68 -9.31 -23.33 -19.62
N PRO A 69 -9.75 -24.17 -18.67
CA PRO A 69 -11.12 -24.16 -18.19
C PRO A 69 -11.60 -22.75 -17.84
N ALA A 70 -12.81 -22.41 -18.30
CA ALA A 70 -13.33 -21.05 -18.25
C ALA A 70 -13.85 -20.69 -16.85
N ARG A 71 -13.48 -19.49 -16.39
CA ARG A 71 -13.99 -18.92 -15.15
C ARG A 71 -15.49 -18.64 -15.28
N ILE A 72 -16.28 -19.25 -14.39
CA ILE A 72 -17.67 -18.90 -14.14
C ILE A 72 -17.70 -18.08 -12.85
N ILE A 73 -17.92 -16.77 -12.96
CA ILE A 73 -17.80 -15.80 -11.86
C ILE A 73 -19.21 -15.27 -11.55
N GLY A 74 -19.67 -15.26 -10.30
CA GLY A 74 -21.02 -14.83 -9.97
C GLY A 74 -21.16 -13.99 -8.71
N TYR A 75 -21.95 -12.92 -8.81
CA TYR A 75 -22.26 -12.02 -7.71
C TYR A 75 -23.34 -12.61 -6.78
N ILE A 76 -23.09 -12.47 -5.47
CA ILE A 76 -23.86 -12.99 -4.36
C ILE A 76 -24.40 -11.78 -3.55
N PRO A 77 -25.70 -11.46 -3.65
CA PRO A 77 -26.26 -10.29 -3.00
C PRO A 77 -26.44 -10.48 -1.50
N THR A 78 -26.10 -9.49 -0.68
CA THR A 78 -26.39 -9.50 0.77
C THR A 78 -27.89 -9.29 1.10
N TRP A 79 -28.64 -8.63 0.22
CA TRP A 79 -30.01 -8.14 0.52
C TRP A 79 -31.15 -9.17 0.38
N ARG A 80 -30.87 -10.43 0.04
CA ARG A 80 -31.90 -11.44 -0.30
C ARG A 80 -32.34 -12.35 0.85
N GLN A 81 -31.76 -12.19 2.05
CA GLN A 81 -32.16 -12.96 3.24
C GLN A 81 -33.68 -12.95 3.51
N LYS A 82 -34.34 -11.79 3.39
CA LYS A 82 -35.79 -11.64 3.63
C LYS A 82 -36.66 -12.39 2.61
N GLU A 83 -36.11 -12.75 1.46
CA GLU A 83 -36.78 -13.56 0.44
C GLU A 83 -36.57 -15.07 0.66
N GLY A 84 -35.82 -15.47 1.69
CA GLY A 84 -35.50 -16.87 1.96
C GLY A 84 -34.43 -17.43 1.01
N PHE A 85 -33.53 -16.58 0.49
CA PHE A 85 -32.40 -17.05 -0.30
C PHE A 85 -31.39 -17.82 0.56
N ASP A 86 -31.03 -19.02 0.10
CA ASP A 86 -30.16 -19.96 0.81
C ASP A 86 -28.68 -19.73 0.46
N TYR A 87 -27.98 -19.00 1.33
CA TYR A 87 -26.54 -18.74 1.24
C TYR A 87 -25.68 -19.97 1.54
N ALA A 88 -26.25 -21.03 2.11
CA ALA A 88 -25.56 -22.28 2.43
C ALA A 88 -25.78 -23.37 1.36
N ASN A 89 -26.23 -23.01 0.15
CA ASN A 89 -26.58 -23.95 -0.92
C ASN A 89 -25.36 -24.49 -1.70
N PRO A 90 -24.88 -25.73 -1.49
CA PRO A 90 -23.70 -26.25 -2.16
C PRO A 90 -23.89 -26.50 -3.67
N ALA A 91 -25.13 -26.64 -4.16
CA ALA A 91 -25.37 -26.81 -5.59
C ALA A 91 -25.09 -25.52 -6.38
N MET A 92 -25.31 -24.36 -5.76
CA MET A 92 -24.94 -23.05 -6.32
C MET A 92 -23.42 -22.94 -6.45
N TYR A 93 -22.68 -23.08 -5.35
CA TYR A 93 -21.22 -22.91 -5.34
C TYR A 93 -20.49 -23.90 -6.26
N ARG A 94 -20.95 -25.15 -6.34
CA ARG A 94 -20.40 -26.14 -7.28
C ARG A 94 -20.51 -25.68 -8.74
N SER A 95 -21.57 -24.93 -9.07
CA SER A 95 -21.89 -24.45 -10.42
C SER A 95 -21.26 -23.11 -10.79
N ILE A 96 -20.38 -22.58 -9.94
CA ILE A 96 -19.52 -21.42 -10.24
C ILE A 96 -18.08 -21.77 -9.88
N THR A 97 -17.12 -20.95 -10.30
CA THR A 97 -15.69 -21.10 -9.98
C THR A 97 -15.21 -20.03 -8.99
N HIS A 98 -15.81 -18.85 -9.08
CA HIS A 98 -15.55 -17.70 -8.22
C HIS A 98 -16.90 -17.10 -7.80
N GLY A 99 -17.11 -16.87 -6.51
CA GLY A 99 -18.23 -16.12 -5.95
C GLY A 99 -17.74 -14.75 -5.49
N ILE A 100 -18.52 -13.71 -5.73
CA ILE A 100 -18.19 -12.34 -5.29
C ILE A 100 -19.33 -11.83 -4.43
N ILE A 101 -19.07 -11.45 -3.18
CA ILE A 101 -20.09 -10.92 -2.27
C ILE A 101 -20.35 -9.45 -2.59
N SER A 102 -21.63 -9.08 -2.80
CA SER A 102 -22.08 -7.72 -3.13
C SER A 102 -22.87 -7.11 -1.96
N PHE A 103 -22.46 -6.01 -1.34
CA PHE A 103 -21.22 -5.23 -1.54
C PHE A 103 -20.70 -4.72 -0.19
N LEU A 104 -19.39 -4.49 -0.11
CA LEU A 104 -18.74 -3.74 0.97
C LEU A 104 -18.47 -2.32 0.46
N MET A 105 -19.25 -1.35 0.93
CA MET A 105 -19.25 0.01 0.38
C MET A 105 -18.36 0.96 1.19
N PHE A 106 -17.91 2.04 0.56
CA PHE A 106 -17.22 3.15 1.24
C PHE A 106 -18.19 4.22 1.76
N SER A 107 -17.83 4.84 2.87
CA SER A 107 -18.58 5.95 3.46
C SER A 107 -18.42 7.23 2.62
N GLU A 108 -19.54 7.86 2.26
CA GLU A 108 -19.56 9.20 1.63
C GLU A 108 -19.07 10.33 2.55
N THR A 109 -19.00 10.11 3.87
CA THR A 109 -18.72 11.17 4.87
C THR A 109 -17.35 11.03 5.54
N ASP A 110 -16.92 9.81 5.88
CA ASP A 110 -15.51 9.50 6.21
C ASP A 110 -14.89 8.74 5.03
N LEU A 111 -14.40 9.48 4.03
CA LEU A 111 -13.77 8.89 2.85
C LEU A 111 -12.60 7.98 3.25
N GLY A 112 -12.55 6.81 2.63
CA GLY A 112 -11.57 5.78 2.96
C GLY A 112 -11.89 4.97 4.22
N ALA A 113 -13.10 5.06 4.77
CA ALA A 113 -13.66 4.05 5.69
C ALA A 113 -14.87 3.35 5.06
N PHE A 114 -15.21 2.15 5.52
CA PHE A 114 -16.39 1.43 5.05
C PHE A 114 -17.69 2.01 5.62
N ASP A 115 -18.78 1.91 4.85
CA ASP A 115 -20.13 2.19 5.36
C ASP A 115 -20.54 1.11 6.40
N PRO A 116 -20.95 1.50 7.63
CA PRO A 116 -21.29 0.54 8.68
C PRO A 116 -22.49 -0.38 8.36
N THR A 117 -23.40 0.03 7.48
CA THR A 117 -24.55 -0.79 7.06
C THR A 117 -24.08 -1.90 6.14
N SER A 118 -23.29 -1.56 5.11
CA SER A 118 -22.71 -2.55 4.19
C SER A 118 -21.85 -3.60 4.92
N VAL A 119 -21.09 -3.19 5.96
CA VAL A 119 -20.32 -4.11 6.82
C VAL A 119 -21.23 -5.08 7.58
N GLN A 120 -22.41 -4.64 8.04
CA GLN A 120 -23.38 -5.50 8.71
C GLN A 120 -24.05 -6.47 7.72
N ASP A 121 -24.48 -5.97 6.57
CA ASP A 121 -25.13 -6.77 5.52
C ASP A 121 -24.19 -7.86 4.97
N VAL A 122 -22.90 -7.54 4.78
CA VAL A 122 -21.88 -8.53 4.41
C VAL A 122 -21.67 -9.56 5.52
N LYS A 123 -21.48 -9.12 6.78
CA LYS A 123 -21.28 -10.04 7.92
C LYS A 123 -22.46 -10.99 8.14
N ALA A 124 -23.68 -10.57 7.79
CA ALA A 124 -24.88 -11.40 7.93
C ALA A 124 -24.90 -12.63 7.02
N VAL A 125 -24.12 -12.66 5.93
CA VAL A 125 -24.07 -13.78 4.97
C VAL A 125 -22.68 -14.41 4.83
N LEU A 126 -21.63 -13.71 5.28
CA LEU A 126 -20.23 -14.00 4.96
C LEU A 126 -19.79 -15.43 5.30
N ASP A 127 -20.12 -15.94 6.48
CA ASP A 127 -19.66 -17.25 6.93
C ASP A 127 -20.33 -18.40 6.14
N ASP A 128 -21.65 -18.33 5.90
CA ASP A 128 -22.36 -19.31 5.07
C ASP A 128 -21.79 -19.36 3.65
N VAL A 129 -21.57 -18.18 3.05
CA VAL A 129 -21.01 -18.04 1.70
C VAL A 129 -19.58 -18.59 1.63
N LEU A 130 -18.73 -18.21 2.58
CA LEU A 130 -17.32 -18.59 2.60
C LEU A 130 -17.17 -20.11 2.79
N TYR A 131 -17.76 -20.67 3.84
CA TYR A 131 -17.60 -22.10 4.14
C TYR A 131 -18.21 -22.98 3.06
N THR A 132 -19.41 -22.65 2.56
CA THR A 132 -20.07 -23.44 1.51
C THR A 132 -19.35 -23.29 0.17
N GLY A 133 -18.81 -22.10 -0.13
CA GLY A 133 -17.96 -21.85 -1.28
C GLY A 133 -16.68 -22.69 -1.25
N HIS A 134 -15.92 -22.57 -0.16
CA HIS A 134 -14.67 -23.31 0.05
C HIS A 134 -14.87 -24.82 0.04
N ASP A 135 -15.93 -25.35 0.67
CA ASP A 135 -16.30 -26.77 0.63
C ASP A 135 -16.50 -27.31 -0.80
N GLN A 136 -16.97 -26.47 -1.73
CA GLN A 136 -17.17 -26.85 -3.14
C GLN A 136 -15.98 -26.49 -4.05
N GLY A 137 -14.89 -25.98 -3.48
CA GLY A 137 -13.71 -25.55 -4.24
C GLY A 137 -13.93 -24.26 -5.03
N THR A 138 -14.73 -23.34 -4.50
CA THR A 138 -15.06 -22.04 -5.11
C THR A 138 -14.30 -20.93 -4.40
N TYR A 139 -13.55 -20.11 -5.13
CA TYR A 139 -12.90 -18.93 -4.57
C TYR A 139 -13.93 -17.86 -4.22
N ILE A 140 -13.82 -17.22 -3.06
CA ILE A 140 -14.78 -16.22 -2.56
C ILE A 140 -14.06 -14.88 -2.35
N SER A 141 -14.48 -13.87 -3.12
CA SER A 141 -14.02 -12.48 -3.03
C SER A 141 -15.11 -11.56 -2.50
N ILE A 142 -14.73 -10.35 -2.08
CA ILE A 142 -15.66 -9.27 -1.72
C ILE A 142 -15.63 -8.17 -2.80
N ALA A 143 -16.78 -7.66 -3.23
CA ALA A 143 -16.85 -6.52 -4.13
C ALA A 143 -16.90 -5.19 -3.35
N LEU A 144 -16.08 -4.24 -3.79
CA LEU A 144 -16.09 -2.84 -3.36
C LEU A 144 -16.83 -2.01 -4.41
N GLY A 145 -17.87 -1.28 -4.00
CA GLY A 145 -18.62 -0.39 -4.88
C GLY A 145 -20.02 -0.86 -5.25
N GLY A 146 -20.30 -0.91 -6.56
CA GLY A 146 -21.61 -1.11 -7.18
C GLY A 146 -22.39 0.21 -7.40
N ALA A 147 -23.47 0.12 -8.18
CA ALA A 147 -24.31 1.22 -8.70
C ALA A 147 -24.86 2.30 -7.73
N VAL A 148 -24.60 2.21 -6.42
CA VAL A 148 -25.01 3.21 -5.42
C VAL A 148 -23.89 3.67 -4.48
N ASP A 149 -22.67 3.13 -4.61
CA ASP A 149 -21.53 3.54 -3.78
C ASP A 149 -20.85 4.80 -4.34
N TYR A 150 -21.41 5.95 -3.98
CA TYR A 150 -20.81 7.25 -4.28
C TYR A 150 -19.56 7.53 -3.41
N GLY A 151 -19.43 6.85 -2.25
CA GLY A 151 -18.25 6.98 -1.39
C GLY A 151 -16.99 6.46 -2.07
N PHE A 152 -17.09 5.32 -2.76
CA PHE A 152 -15.99 4.75 -3.54
C PHE A 152 -15.62 5.65 -4.72
N LEU A 153 -16.60 6.22 -5.43
CA LEU A 153 -16.34 7.21 -6.48
C LEU A 153 -15.56 8.42 -5.96
N TYR A 154 -16.02 9.05 -4.87
CA TYR A 154 -15.37 10.24 -4.32
C TYR A 154 -13.97 9.94 -3.75
N LEU A 155 -13.78 8.75 -3.17
CA LEU A 155 -12.49 8.27 -2.72
C LEU A 155 -11.53 8.06 -3.90
N MET A 156 -11.95 7.35 -4.94
CA MET A 156 -11.14 7.12 -6.14
C MET A 156 -10.85 8.43 -6.87
N GLU A 157 -11.80 9.36 -6.94
CA GLU A 157 -11.59 10.69 -7.54
C GLU A 157 -10.55 11.50 -6.76
N ARG A 158 -10.62 11.51 -5.43
CA ARG A 158 -9.62 12.16 -4.57
C ARG A 158 -8.23 11.59 -4.80
N ILE A 159 -8.10 10.26 -4.85
CA ILE A 159 -6.84 9.55 -5.09
C ILE A 159 -6.31 9.80 -6.50
N GLY A 160 -7.17 9.79 -7.52
CA GLY A 160 -6.74 10.04 -8.90
C GLY A 160 -6.33 11.49 -9.18
N ASN A 161 -6.85 12.45 -8.41
CA ASN A 161 -6.40 13.84 -8.41
C ASN A 161 -5.14 14.08 -7.56
N ASN A 162 -4.93 13.26 -6.51
CA ASN A 162 -3.75 13.31 -5.65
C ASN A 162 -3.29 11.89 -5.23
N PRO A 163 -2.48 11.19 -6.03
CA PRO A 163 -2.02 9.83 -5.71
C PRO A 163 -1.18 9.72 -4.44
N GLY A 164 -0.64 10.84 -3.94
CA GLY A 164 0.09 10.91 -2.68
C GLY A 164 -0.80 11.14 -1.43
N ASP A 165 -2.12 11.14 -1.58
CA ASP A 165 -3.04 11.38 -0.46
C ASP A 165 -3.03 10.20 0.54
N PRO A 166 -2.76 10.41 1.84
CA PRO A 166 -2.75 9.35 2.85
C PRO A 166 -4.05 8.53 2.96
N VAL A 167 -5.18 9.06 2.47
CA VAL A 167 -6.46 8.32 2.41
C VAL A 167 -6.35 7.04 1.58
N LEU A 168 -5.46 7.00 0.59
CA LEU A 168 -5.16 5.80 -0.21
C LEU A 168 -4.63 4.68 0.66
N GLN A 169 -3.59 4.94 1.47
CA GLN A 169 -2.99 3.93 2.35
C GLN A 169 -3.97 3.47 3.43
N LYS A 170 -4.80 4.39 3.98
CA LYS A 170 -5.92 4.05 4.89
C LYS A 170 -6.88 3.05 4.23
N ALA A 171 -7.35 3.36 3.02
CA ALA A 171 -8.31 2.52 2.30
C ALA A 171 -7.72 1.17 1.88
N VAL A 172 -6.48 1.13 1.37
CA VAL A 172 -5.78 -0.12 1.01
C VAL A 172 -5.68 -1.01 2.23
N ARG A 173 -5.18 -0.48 3.35
CA ARG A 173 -5.03 -1.25 4.59
C ARG A 173 -6.35 -1.79 5.11
N LEU A 174 -7.42 -1.00 5.10
CA LEU A 174 -8.75 -1.46 5.54
C LEU A 174 -9.31 -2.61 4.68
N VAL A 175 -9.06 -2.60 3.37
CA VAL A 175 -9.43 -3.70 2.47
C VAL A 175 -8.56 -4.93 2.73
N VAL A 176 -7.25 -4.77 2.90
CA VAL A 176 -6.32 -5.85 3.24
C VAL A 176 -6.73 -6.51 4.56
N ASP A 177 -6.87 -5.72 5.62
CA ASP A 177 -7.28 -6.18 6.96
C ASP A 177 -8.64 -6.92 6.89
N PHE A 178 -9.60 -6.45 6.08
CA PHE A 178 -10.89 -7.12 5.89
C PHE A 178 -10.78 -8.44 5.11
N VAL A 179 -9.99 -8.48 4.03
CA VAL A 179 -9.79 -9.70 3.22
C VAL A 179 -9.09 -10.78 4.06
N GLU A 180 -8.03 -10.41 4.78
CA GLU A 180 -7.26 -11.34 5.61
C GLU A 180 -8.05 -11.83 6.83
N ALA A 181 -8.65 -10.93 7.63
CA ALA A 181 -9.35 -11.32 8.86
C ALA A 181 -10.56 -12.22 8.61
N ASN A 182 -11.17 -12.13 7.42
CA ASN A 182 -12.31 -12.97 7.04
C ASN A 182 -11.92 -14.23 6.25
N GLY A 183 -10.66 -14.39 5.86
CA GLY A 183 -10.20 -15.56 5.08
C GLY A 183 -10.67 -15.54 3.62
N LEU A 184 -10.93 -14.37 3.06
CA LEU A 184 -11.37 -14.20 1.66
C LEU A 184 -10.22 -14.46 0.69
N ASP A 185 -10.55 -14.94 -0.51
CA ASP A 185 -9.57 -15.24 -1.57
C ASP A 185 -9.13 -13.99 -2.35
N GLY A 186 -9.89 -12.90 -2.25
CA GLY A 186 -9.57 -11.65 -2.92
C GLY A 186 -10.63 -10.55 -2.83
N VAL A 187 -10.46 -9.56 -3.70
CA VAL A 187 -11.30 -8.37 -3.81
C VAL A 187 -11.65 -8.08 -5.26
N ASP A 188 -12.86 -7.57 -5.49
CA ASP A 188 -13.35 -7.10 -6.78
C ASP A 188 -13.66 -5.60 -6.69
N LEU A 189 -13.29 -4.84 -7.74
CA LEU A 189 -13.39 -3.38 -7.77
C LEU A 189 -14.48 -2.95 -8.77
N ASP A 190 -15.65 -2.57 -8.25
CA ASP A 190 -16.85 -2.30 -9.04
C ASP A 190 -17.22 -0.81 -9.00
N LEU A 191 -16.45 0.01 -9.73
CA LEU A 191 -16.62 1.47 -9.71
C LEU A 191 -17.65 1.91 -10.77
N GLU A 192 -18.90 2.10 -10.36
CA GLU A 192 -20.02 2.34 -11.29
C GLU A 192 -20.55 3.77 -11.39
N CYS A 193 -20.48 4.58 -10.31
CA CYS A 193 -21.37 5.73 -10.07
C CYS A 193 -21.17 7.00 -10.96
N TRP A 194 -20.94 6.84 -12.27
CA TRP A 194 -20.69 7.90 -13.25
C TRP A 194 -21.89 8.82 -13.55
N TRP A 195 -23.04 8.62 -12.91
CA TRP A 195 -24.26 9.44 -13.03
C TRP A 195 -24.60 10.14 -11.71
N ASP A 196 -25.30 11.27 -11.78
CA ASP A 196 -25.71 12.01 -10.57
C ASP A 196 -26.73 11.22 -9.72
N LYS A 197 -26.48 11.21 -8.41
CA LYS A 197 -27.26 10.53 -7.36
C LYS A 197 -28.75 10.92 -7.34
N ASN A 198 -29.11 12.08 -7.87
CA ASN A 198 -30.48 12.61 -7.95
C ASN A 198 -31.05 12.53 -9.39
N SER A 199 -30.42 11.72 -10.26
CA SER A 199 -30.79 11.56 -11.68
C SER A 199 -30.70 12.85 -12.53
N ASP A 200 -29.86 13.81 -12.15
CA ASP A 200 -29.58 15.00 -12.96
C ASP A 200 -28.74 14.64 -14.19
N ALA A 201 -29.42 14.51 -15.33
CA ALA A 201 -28.84 14.16 -16.62
C ALA A 201 -27.72 15.12 -17.09
N SER A 202 -27.63 16.34 -16.56
CA SER A 202 -26.59 17.31 -16.96
C SER A 202 -25.22 17.02 -16.35
N LYS A 203 -25.16 16.18 -15.31
CA LYS A 203 -23.94 15.84 -14.54
C LYS A 203 -23.44 14.41 -14.78
N ASP A 204 -24.08 13.68 -15.68
CA ASP A 204 -23.58 12.39 -16.18
C ASP A 204 -22.14 12.54 -16.69
N GLN A 205 -21.24 11.64 -16.34
CA GLN A 205 -19.81 11.68 -16.70
C GLN A 205 -19.46 10.83 -17.94
N GLY A 206 -20.44 10.14 -18.53
CA GLY A 206 -20.25 9.33 -19.73
C GLY A 206 -20.18 10.16 -21.02
N GLY A 207 -19.91 9.51 -22.14
CA GLY A 207 -19.71 10.16 -23.44
C GLY A 207 -18.35 10.85 -23.61
N ARG A 208 -17.43 10.64 -22.65
CA ARG A 208 -16.04 11.10 -22.66
C ARG A 208 -15.30 10.60 -23.90
N LEU A 209 -14.50 11.46 -24.55
CA LEU A 209 -13.69 11.07 -25.70
C LEU A 209 -12.40 10.40 -25.22
N LYS A 210 -11.87 9.48 -26.03
CA LYS A 210 -10.56 8.82 -25.79
C LYS A 210 -9.42 9.84 -25.66
N SER A 211 -9.51 10.96 -26.38
CA SER A 211 -8.58 12.09 -26.32
C SER A 211 -8.56 12.84 -24.98
N ASP A 212 -9.65 12.76 -24.20
CA ASP A 212 -9.79 13.48 -22.93
C ASP A 212 -9.04 12.77 -21.78
N GLY A 213 -8.55 11.55 -22.04
CA GLY A 213 -7.97 10.64 -21.06
C GLY A 213 -9.01 10.07 -20.08
N PRO A 214 -8.63 9.12 -19.21
CA PRO A 214 -9.53 8.56 -18.21
C PRO A 214 -9.94 9.59 -17.16
N HIS A 215 -11.10 9.35 -16.53
CA HIS A 215 -11.59 10.15 -15.41
C HIS A 215 -10.59 10.09 -14.24
N ALA A 216 -10.56 11.11 -13.38
CA ALA A 216 -9.71 11.09 -12.18
C ALA A 216 -9.96 9.81 -11.36
N ALA A 217 -11.22 9.49 -11.07
CA ALA A 217 -11.59 8.25 -10.39
C ALA A 217 -11.09 6.96 -11.10
N GLY A 218 -11.03 6.91 -12.44
CA GLY A 218 -10.47 5.77 -13.17
C GLY A 218 -8.96 5.60 -12.99
N LYS A 219 -8.23 6.72 -12.88
CA LYS A 219 -6.80 6.73 -12.51
C LYS A 219 -6.59 6.32 -11.05
N GLY A 220 -7.45 6.83 -10.16
CA GLY A 220 -7.44 6.46 -8.74
C GLY A 220 -7.71 4.98 -8.51
N LEU A 221 -8.64 4.38 -9.28
CA LEU A 221 -8.91 2.95 -9.29
C LEU A 221 -7.68 2.12 -9.69
N THR A 222 -6.92 2.60 -10.67
CA THR A 222 -5.68 1.96 -11.13
C THR A 222 -4.58 2.00 -10.06
N GLU A 223 -4.39 3.15 -9.42
CA GLU A 223 -3.43 3.27 -8.32
C GLU A 223 -3.87 2.50 -7.05
N PHE A 224 -5.17 2.43 -6.79
CA PHE A 224 -5.72 1.60 -5.71
C PHE A 224 -5.48 0.11 -5.96
N ALA A 225 -5.73 -0.38 -7.19
CA ALA A 225 -5.44 -1.75 -7.58
C ALA A 225 -3.93 -2.07 -7.54
N ASN A 226 -3.08 -1.11 -7.95
CA ASN A 226 -1.62 -1.21 -7.84
C ASN A 226 -1.17 -1.44 -6.38
N GLN A 227 -1.65 -0.62 -5.44
CA GLN A 227 -1.28 -0.78 -4.03
C GLN A 227 -1.90 -2.03 -3.38
N LEU A 228 -3.13 -2.41 -3.75
CA LEU A 228 -3.70 -3.70 -3.34
C LEU A 228 -2.87 -4.89 -3.84
N ARG A 229 -2.38 -4.86 -5.09
CA ARG A 229 -1.52 -5.90 -5.66
C ARG A 229 -0.15 -5.98 -4.96
N GLN A 230 0.40 -4.84 -4.54
CA GLN A 230 1.63 -4.81 -3.75
C GLN A 230 1.42 -5.33 -2.33
N ALA A 231 0.28 -5.04 -1.70
CA ALA A 231 -0.03 -5.45 -0.33
C ALA A 231 -0.43 -6.94 -0.23
N MET A 232 -1.18 -7.45 -1.20
CA MET A 232 -1.68 -8.82 -1.24
C MET A 232 -1.36 -9.52 -2.57
N PRO A 233 -0.08 -9.79 -2.87
CA PRO A 233 0.34 -10.33 -4.17
C PRO A 233 -0.30 -11.69 -4.50
N ASP A 234 -0.53 -12.51 -3.48
CA ASP A 234 -1.08 -13.87 -3.61
C ASP A 234 -2.63 -13.93 -3.66
N LYS A 235 -3.32 -12.80 -3.50
CA LYS A 235 -4.79 -12.71 -3.54
C LYS A 235 -5.31 -12.40 -4.93
N ILE A 236 -6.57 -12.76 -5.18
CA ILE A 236 -7.30 -12.31 -6.36
C ILE A 236 -7.59 -10.81 -6.24
N ILE A 237 -7.34 -10.07 -7.32
CA ILE A 237 -7.82 -8.68 -7.48
C ILE A 237 -8.48 -8.61 -8.84
N SER A 238 -9.78 -8.32 -8.89
CA SER A 238 -10.50 -8.12 -10.15
C SER A 238 -11.21 -6.77 -10.18
N ALA A 239 -11.80 -6.43 -11.32
CA ALA A 239 -12.66 -5.26 -11.44
C ALA A 239 -13.84 -5.54 -12.38
N ALA A 240 -15.02 -5.01 -12.04
CA ALA A 240 -16.15 -4.92 -12.96
C ALA A 240 -16.21 -3.53 -13.60
N LEU A 241 -16.39 -3.51 -14.93
CA LEU A 241 -16.32 -2.30 -15.75
C LEU A 241 -17.48 -2.24 -16.74
N PHE A 242 -17.94 -1.02 -17.05
CA PHE A 242 -18.89 -0.80 -18.14
C PHE A 242 -18.37 -1.31 -19.48
N ALA A 243 -19.23 -2.05 -20.17
CA ALA A 243 -18.93 -2.70 -21.43
C ALA A 243 -18.76 -1.75 -22.62
N SER A 244 -19.52 -0.65 -22.68
CA SER A 244 -19.51 0.29 -23.80
C SER A 244 -18.52 1.45 -23.61
N SER A 245 -18.13 2.11 -24.70
CA SER A 245 -17.29 3.31 -24.67
C SER A 245 -17.88 4.48 -23.87
N TRP A 246 -19.20 4.48 -23.63
CA TRP A 246 -19.91 5.59 -22.98
C TRP A 246 -19.32 5.89 -21.60
N TYR A 247 -19.27 4.89 -20.72
CA TYR A 247 -18.54 4.97 -19.44
C TYR A 247 -17.19 4.24 -19.49
N GLY A 248 -16.93 3.38 -20.48
CA GLY A 248 -15.65 2.69 -20.64
C GLY A 248 -14.45 3.63 -20.74
N ASN A 249 -14.63 4.83 -21.32
CA ASN A 249 -13.59 5.87 -21.38
C ASN A 249 -13.36 6.61 -20.06
N CYS A 250 -14.15 6.34 -19.00
CA CYS A 250 -13.89 6.86 -17.66
C CYS A 250 -12.78 6.07 -16.94
N TYR A 251 -12.60 4.78 -17.27
CA TYR A 251 -11.56 3.92 -16.67
C TYR A 251 -10.21 4.10 -17.38
N ASP A 252 -9.13 3.95 -16.61
CA ASP A 252 -7.78 3.90 -17.14
C ASP A 252 -7.43 2.45 -17.57
N PRO A 253 -7.07 2.20 -18.85
CA PRO A 253 -6.71 0.86 -19.30
C PRO A 253 -5.49 0.27 -18.57
N GLY A 254 -4.64 1.10 -17.94
CA GLY A 254 -3.51 0.66 -17.12
C GLY A 254 -3.90 -0.21 -15.92
N LEU A 255 -5.17 -0.18 -15.49
CA LEU A 255 -5.73 -1.08 -14.47
C LEU A 255 -5.43 -2.56 -14.74
N VAL A 256 -5.36 -2.95 -16.01
CA VAL A 256 -5.14 -4.33 -16.47
C VAL A 256 -3.86 -4.97 -15.89
N GLU A 257 -2.83 -4.18 -15.60
CA GLU A 257 -1.55 -4.70 -15.11
C GLU A 257 -1.63 -5.24 -13.68
N TYR A 258 -2.59 -4.76 -12.87
CA TYR A 258 -2.66 -5.05 -11.43
C TYR A 258 -3.75 -6.07 -11.05
N VAL A 259 -4.75 -6.26 -11.92
CA VAL A 259 -5.86 -7.20 -11.74
C VAL A 259 -5.60 -8.57 -12.38
N ASP A 260 -6.21 -9.64 -11.88
CA ASP A 260 -6.23 -10.96 -12.51
C ASP A 260 -7.16 -11.00 -13.73
N TRP A 261 -8.28 -10.26 -13.66
CA TRP A 261 -9.25 -10.12 -14.74
C TRP A 261 -10.11 -8.85 -14.62
N LEU A 262 -10.73 -8.50 -15.75
CA LEU A 262 -11.75 -7.49 -15.91
C LEU A 262 -13.06 -8.18 -16.30
N GLY A 263 -14.08 -8.05 -15.46
CA GLY A 263 -15.46 -8.42 -15.76
C GLY A 263 -16.12 -7.30 -16.55
N LEU A 264 -16.31 -7.49 -17.86
CA LEU A 264 -17.04 -6.53 -18.66
C LEU A 264 -18.54 -6.77 -18.47
N MET A 265 -19.25 -5.77 -17.97
CA MET A 265 -20.70 -5.79 -17.76
C MET A 265 -21.45 -5.73 -19.10
N THR A 266 -21.34 -6.77 -19.92
CA THR A 266 -21.98 -6.89 -21.26
C THR A 266 -23.46 -7.28 -21.16
N TYR A 267 -24.13 -6.69 -20.19
CA TYR A 267 -25.57 -6.63 -19.96
C TYR A 267 -25.95 -5.15 -19.78
N ASP A 268 -27.23 -4.84 -19.62
CA ASP A 268 -27.73 -3.46 -19.54
C ASP A 268 -27.30 -2.58 -20.72
N LEU A 269 -27.03 -3.18 -21.89
CA LEU A 269 -26.78 -2.46 -23.15
C LEU A 269 -28.07 -1.75 -23.64
N THR A 270 -29.22 -2.14 -23.08
CA THR A 270 -30.52 -1.46 -23.09
C THR A 270 -31.24 -1.76 -21.77
N GLY A 271 -32.05 -0.85 -21.23
CA GLY A 271 -33.05 -1.18 -20.20
C GLY A 271 -33.29 -0.09 -19.15
N SER A 272 -32.40 0.02 -18.17
CA SER A 272 -32.73 0.66 -16.88
C SER A 272 -32.94 2.18 -16.90
N TRP A 273 -32.76 2.88 -18.03
CA TRP A 273 -32.92 4.32 -18.18
C TRP A 273 -33.98 4.72 -19.22
N SER A 274 -34.59 5.90 -19.05
CA SER A 274 -35.73 6.38 -19.87
C SER A 274 -35.44 6.68 -21.34
N GLN A 275 -34.17 6.69 -21.75
CA GLN A 275 -33.74 6.87 -23.14
C GLN A 275 -33.08 5.62 -23.72
N SER A 276 -33.28 4.46 -23.07
CA SER A 276 -32.90 3.20 -23.69
C SER A 276 -33.76 2.98 -24.94
N PRO A 277 -33.17 2.60 -26.09
CA PRO A 277 -33.94 1.95 -27.14
C PRO A 277 -34.52 0.63 -26.60
N VAL A 278 -35.63 0.19 -27.17
CA VAL A 278 -36.22 -1.13 -26.86
C VAL A 278 -35.47 -2.20 -27.65
N GLY A 279 -34.98 -3.24 -26.99
CA GLY A 279 -34.25 -4.32 -27.65
C GLY A 279 -33.49 -5.23 -26.68
N PRO A 280 -32.61 -6.09 -27.20
CA PRO A 280 -31.85 -7.03 -26.39
C PRO A 280 -30.72 -6.37 -25.60
N HIS A 281 -30.78 -6.48 -24.26
CA HIS A 281 -29.77 -5.89 -23.37
C HIS A 281 -28.44 -6.63 -23.29
N THR A 282 -28.31 -7.81 -23.90
CA THR A 282 -27.13 -8.68 -23.80
C THR A 282 -26.88 -9.54 -25.05
N ALA A 283 -27.34 -9.08 -26.22
CA ALA A 283 -27.17 -9.79 -27.50
C ALA A 283 -25.70 -10.18 -27.72
N LEU A 284 -25.45 -11.44 -28.12
CA LEU A 284 -24.08 -11.91 -28.32
C LEU A 284 -23.38 -11.20 -29.47
N VAL A 285 -24.02 -11.10 -30.63
CA VAL A 285 -23.43 -10.63 -31.89
C VAL A 285 -23.90 -9.24 -32.28
N LYS A 286 -23.06 -8.52 -33.03
CA LYS A 286 -23.30 -7.17 -33.54
C LYS A 286 -24.61 -7.07 -34.33
N ILE A 287 -25.47 -6.13 -33.93
CA ILE A 287 -26.74 -5.85 -34.61
C ILE A 287 -26.47 -4.90 -35.78
N ARG A 288 -26.23 -5.47 -36.97
CA ARG A 288 -25.88 -4.69 -38.18
C ARG A 288 -27.04 -3.84 -38.72
N ASP A 289 -28.28 -4.35 -38.64
CA ASP A 289 -29.48 -3.59 -38.99
C ASP A 289 -30.30 -3.31 -37.72
N GLN A 290 -30.12 -2.11 -37.17
CA GLN A 290 -30.87 -1.61 -36.02
C GLN A 290 -32.37 -1.47 -36.31
N LYS A 291 -32.77 -1.34 -37.58
CA LYS A 291 -34.14 -0.99 -37.98
C LYS A 291 -35.13 -2.14 -37.82
N VAL A 292 -34.64 -3.36 -37.62
CA VAL A 292 -35.48 -4.53 -37.26
C VAL A 292 -36.24 -4.30 -35.93
N TYR A 293 -35.70 -3.48 -35.02
CA TYR A 293 -36.32 -3.14 -33.74
C TYR A 293 -37.23 -1.90 -33.78
N LEU A 294 -37.48 -1.29 -34.95
CA LEU A 294 -38.38 -0.12 -35.06
C LEU A 294 -39.82 -0.43 -34.64
N ALA A 295 -40.32 -1.64 -34.92
CA ALA A 295 -41.65 -2.06 -34.52
C ALA A 295 -41.79 -2.29 -32.99
N ASP A 296 -40.66 -2.54 -32.33
CA ASP A 296 -40.57 -2.77 -30.88
C ASP A 296 -40.46 -1.46 -30.08
N GLN A 297 -40.13 -0.34 -30.71
CA GLN A 297 -39.94 0.93 -30.00
C GLN A 297 -41.25 1.43 -29.36
N GLN A 298 -41.12 2.02 -28.18
CA GLN A 298 -42.21 2.69 -27.49
C GLN A 298 -42.71 3.94 -28.23
N GLY A 299 -41.92 4.51 -29.14
CA GLY A 299 -42.25 5.68 -29.95
C GLY A 299 -41.25 5.84 -31.09
N GLU A 300 -40.82 7.08 -31.36
CA GLU A 300 -39.61 7.32 -32.16
C GLU A 300 -38.37 6.78 -31.43
N TRP A 301 -37.30 6.47 -32.17
CA TRP A 301 -36.05 5.98 -31.59
C TRP A 301 -35.42 7.05 -30.68
N PRO A 302 -35.03 6.73 -29.44
CA PRO A 302 -34.49 7.71 -28.52
C PRO A 302 -33.09 8.17 -28.95
N GLY A 303 -32.89 9.47 -29.17
CA GLY A 303 -31.57 10.06 -29.43
C GLY A 303 -30.70 10.21 -28.18
N ASN A 304 -29.39 10.46 -28.37
CA ASN A 304 -28.41 10.57 -27.30
C ASN A 304 -28.45 11.95 -26.61
N ARG A 305 -28.32 11.98 -25.28
CA ARG A 305 -28.28 13.20 -24.44
C ARG A 305 -27.18 14.20 -24.79
N LYS A 306 -26.03 13.73 -25.28
CA LYS A 306 -24.83 14.57 -25.48
C LYS A 306 -24.42 14.73 -26.94
N SER A 307 -25.23 14.29 -27.89
CA SER A 307 -24.85 14.39 -29.30
C SER A 307 -24.74 15.84 -29.76
N SER A 308 -23.54 16.24 -30.18
CA SER A 308 -23.32 17.46 -30.95
C SER A 308 -23.45 17.21 -32.47
N VAL A 309 -23.81 15.98 -32.87
CA VAL A 309 -23.84 15.56 -34.27
C VAL A 309 -25.29 15.50 -34.72
N ASP A 310 -25.66 16.39 -35.64
CA ASP A 310 -26.96 16.41 -36.31
C ASP A 310 -27.06 15.21 -37.28
N THR A 311 -27.20 14.01 -36.72
CA THR A 311 -27.34 12.76 -37.47
C THR A 311 -28.79 12.60 -37.93
N ALA A 312 -28.99 12.49 -39.24
CA ALA A 312 -30.31 12.27 -39.82
C ALA A 312 -30.90 10.87 -39.53
N ASP A 313 -30.19 10.02 -38.79
CA ASP A 313 -30.61 8.68 -38.40
C ASP A 313 -30.24 8.41 -36.92
N PRO A 314 -31.20 8.48 -35.97
CA PRO A 314 -30.93 8.34 -34.55
C PRO A 314 -30.45 6.94 -34.14
N THR A 315 -30.57 5.93 -35.02
CA THR A 315 -30.05 4.58 -34.77
C THR A 315 -28.51 4.52 -34.77
N VAL A 316 -27.84 5.54 -35.32
CA VAL A 316 -26.37 5.67 -35.33
C VAL A 316 -25.84 6.33 -34.05
N ASP A 317 -26.65 7.19 -33.43
CA ASP A 317 -26.31 8.05 -32.29
C ASP A 317 -26.54 7.37 -30.92
N ASN A 318 -27.54 6.48 -30.88
CA ASN A 318 -27.88 5.64 -29.73
C ASN A 318 -28.21 4.20 -30.18
N PRO A 319 -27.24 3.44 -30.71
CA PRO A 319 -27.44 2.08 -31.20
C PRO A 319 -27.66 1.08 -30.06
N ILE A 320 -28.41 0.01 -30.33
CA ILE A 320 -28.42 -1.19 -29.49
C ILE A 320 -27.08 -1.90 -29.68
N LEU A 321 -26.25 -1.90 -28.63
CA LEU A 321 -24.94 -2.56 -28.61
C LEU A 321 -25.04 -4.04 -28.26
N SER A 322 -24.02 -4.81 -28.64
CA SER A 322 -23.87 -6.23 -28.30
C SER A 322 -22.67 -6.50 -27.37
N VAL A 323 -22.61 -7.72 -26.83
CA VAL A 323 -21.44 -8.27 -26.12
C VAL A 323 -20.20 -8.20 -27.01
N GLU A 324 -20.38 -8.49 -28.30
CA GLU A 324 -19.33 -8.40 -29.31
C GLU A 324 -18.82 -6.95 -29.49
N ASP A 325 -19.70 -5.97 -29.74
CA ASP A 325 -19.32 -4.55 -29.90
C ASP A 325 -18.47 -4.07 -28.71
N SER A 326 -18.91 -4.45 -27.51
CA SER A 326 -18.27 -4.13 -26.24
C SER A 326 -16.88 -4.77 -26.13
N LEU A 327 -16.78 -6.05 -26.43
CA LEU A 327 -15.53 -6.81 -26.42
C LEU A 327 -14.51 -6.23 -27.41
N TRP A 328 -14.93 -5.82 -28.60
CA TRP A 328 -14.03 -5.24 -29.59
C TRP A 328 -13.57 -3.84 -29.20
N TYR A 329 -14.46 -3.02 -28.64
CA TYR A 329 -14.07 -1.77 -27.99
C TYR A 329 -12.99 -1.98 -26.93
N TRP A 330 -13.12 -3.01 -26.08
CA TRP A 330 -12.12 -3.28 -25.05
C TRP A 330 -10.83 -3.91 -25.59
N THR A 331 -10.88 -4.79 -26.61
CA THR A 331 -9.75 -5.71 -26.92
C THR A 331 -9.15 -5.63 -28.33
N ASN A 332 -9.79 -4.97 -29.30
CA ASN A 332 -9.30 -4.94 -30.68
C ASN A 332 -8.45 -3.66 -30.91
N PRO A 333 -7.17 -3.77 -31.31
CA PRO A 333 -6.27 -2.63 -31.51
C PRO A 333 -6.68 -1.70 -32.66
N PHE A 334 -7.58 -2.14 -33.54
CA PHE A 334 -8.09 -1.36 -34.68
C PHE A 334 -9.52 -0.86 -34.47
N PHE A 335 -10.13 -1.13 -33.30
CA PHE A 335 -11.48 -0.65 -33.02
C PHE A 335 -11.49 0.87 -32.89
N THR A 336 -12.46 1.52 -33.53
CA THR A 336 -12.69 2.97 -33.40
C THR A 336 -14.18 3.23 -33.57
N ASN A 337 -14.75 4.04 -32.67
CA ASN A 337 -16.11 4.53 -32.78
C ASN A 337 -16.16 6.07 -32.64
N TRP A 338 -17.34 6.64 -32.46
CA TRP A 338 -17.53 8.10 -32.36
C TRP A 338 -16.87 8.74 -31.13
N GLN A 339 -16.50 7.97 -30.10
CA GLN A 339 -15.74 8.43 -28.94
C GLN A 339 -14.22 8.20 -29.08
N GLY A 340 -13.75 7.62 -30.19
CA GLY A 340 -12.33 7.39 -30.48
C GLY A 340 -11.92 5.91 -30.51
N GLU A 341 -10.62 5.67 -30.35
CA GLU A 341 -10.00 4.35 -30.38
C GLU A 341 -10.37 3.48 -29.15
N GLY A 342 -10.34 2.16 -29.33
CA GLY A 342 -10.56 1.18 -28.27
C GLY A 342 -9.52 1.17 -27.15
N GLN A 343 -9.68 0.26 -26.19
CA GLN A 343 -8.81 0.15 -25.01
C GLN A 343 -7.61 -0.79 -25.18
N ASN A 344 -7.60 -1.64 -26.23
CA ASN A 344 -6.49 -2.54 -26.58
C ASN A 344 -6.04 -3.48 -25.43
N ILE A 345 -7.01 -4.00 -24.67
CA ILE A 345 -6.79 -4.92 -23.56
C ILE A 345 -6.60 -6.37 -24.04
N PRO A 346 -5.62 -7.13 -23.50
CA PRO A 346 -5.47 -8.55 -23.81
C PRO A 346 -6.74 -9.37 -23.48
N ARG A 347 -7.26 -10.12 -24.46
CA ARG A 347 -8.48 -10.95 -24.30
C ARG A 347 -8.39 -11.94 -23.15
N ASN A 348 -7.19 -12.49 -22.91
CA ASN A 348 -6.92 -13.39 -21.80
C ASN A 348 -6.98 -12.73 -20.41
N LYS A 349 -7.44 -11.48 -20.30
CA LYS A 349 -7.77 -10.76 -19.06
C LYS A 349 -9.28 -10.44 -18.96
N ILE A 350 -10.10 -10.80 -19.95
CA ILE A 350 -11.52 -10.44 -20.02
C ILE A 350 -12.44 -11.61 -19.64
N ALA A 351 -13.50 -11.31 -18.88
CA ALA A 351 -14.71 -12.12 -18.76
C ALA A 351 -15.94 -11.31 -19.23
N ALA A 352 -16.92 -11.94 -19.88
CA ALA A 352 -18.12 -11.25 -20.38
C ALA A 352 -19.36 -11.46 -19.50
N GLY A 353 -20.21 -10.43 -19.44
CA GLY A 353 -21.45 -10.40 -18.68
C GLY A 353 -22.53 -11.36 -19.17
N VAL A 354 -23.13 -12.07 -18.22
CA VAL A 354 -24.33 -12.91 -18.34
C VAL A 354 -25.35 -12.43 -17.30
N PRO A 355 -26.47 -11.79 -17.72
CA PRO A 355 -27.51 -11.40 -16.79
C PRO A 355 -28.42 -12.60 -16.46
N ILE A 356 -28.80 -12.76 -15.20
CA ILE A 356 -29.86 -13.69 -14.76
C ILE A 356 -31.13 -12.87 -14.45
N TYR A 357 -31.49 -12.01 -15.39
CA TYR A 357 -32.66 -11.13 -15.36
C TYR A 357 -32.92 -10.63 -16.79
N GLY A 358 -33.99 -9.88 -16.97
CA GLY A 358 -34.29 -9.16 -18.20
C GLY A 358 -35.01 -7.85 -17.93
N TYR A 359 -35.39 -7.14 -18.99
CA TYR A 359 -36.23 -5.95 -18.92
C TYR A 359 -37.54 -6.17 -19.66
N ASP A 360 -38.67 -5.86 -19.01
CA ASP A 360 -39.96 -5.74 -19.68
C ASP A 360 -40.18 -4.30 -20.13
N PHE A 361 -39.97 -4.07 -21.43
CA PHE A 361 -40.11 -2.75 -22.03
C PHE A 361 -41.56 -2.27 -22.13
N ALA A 362 -42.55 -3.11 -21.83
CA ALA A 362 -43.95 -2.69 -21.73
C ALA A 362 -44.22 -1.81 -20.49
N TYR A 363 -43.37 -1.88 -19.45
CA TYR A 363 -43.60 -1.23 -18.16
C TYR A 363 -42.42 -0.35 -17.72
N GLY A 364 -42.74 0.72 -16.99
CA GLY A 364 -41.74 1.48 -16.24
C GLY A 364 -41.39 0.78 -14.93
N LYS A 365 -40.28 1.19 -14.29
CA LYS A 365 -39.89 0.72 -12.95
C LYS A 365 -41.05 0.83 -11.95
N ASP A 366 -41.06 -0.08 -10.99
CA ASP A 366 -41.96 -0.02 -9.84
C ASP A 366 -41.58 1.19 -8.93
N PRO A 367 -42.49 1.66 -8.07
CA PRO A 367 -42.16 2.68 -7.08
C PRO A 367 -41.09 2.18 -6.10
N ASP A 368 -40.18 3.04 -5.70
CA ASP A 368 -39.23 2.79 -4.62
C ASP A 368 -39.96 2.57 -3.28
N ASP A 369 -39.65 1.48 -2.58
CA ASP A 369 -40.37 1.03 -1.38
C ASP A 369 -40.26 2.00 -0.17
N LEU A 370 -39.25 2.89 -0.18
CA LEU A 370 -38.98 3.84 0.90
C LEU A 370 -39.56 5.23 0.65
N SER A 371 -39.40 5.75 -0.57
CA SER A 371 -39.78 7.11 -0.97
C SER A 371 -41.09 7.18 -1.77
N GLY A 372 -41.56 6.05 -2.31
CA GLY A 372 -42.70 5.98 -3.24
C GLY A 372 -42.44 6.61 -4.60
N GLN A 373 -41.20 7.04 -4.90
CA GLN A 373 -40.85 7.65 -6.18
C GLN A 373 -40.65 6.59 -7.26
N ILE A 374 -41.18 6.84 -8.46
CA ILE A 374 -40.92 5.99 -9.63
C ILE A 374 -39.72 6.58 -10.37
N ALA A 375 -38.57 5.92 -10.26
CA ALA A 375 -37.40 6.29 -11.04
C ALA A 375 -37.66 6.09 -12.55
N PRO A 376 -37.25 7.01 -13.43
CA PRO A 376 -37.46 6.88 -14.87
C PRO A 376 -36.63 5.72 -15.45
N GLY A 377 -37.24 4.93 -16.35
CA GLY A 377 -36.62 3.76 -16.99
C GLY A 377 -37.52 2.52 -17.01
N TYR A 378 -37.12 1.48 -17.75
CA TYR A 378 -37.91 0.27 -17.91
C TYR A 378 -37.79 -0.70 -16.73
N LYS A 379 -38.78 -1.58 -16.57
CA LYS A 379 -38.89 -2.52 -15.46
C LYS A 379 -37.92 -3.70 -15.62
N ALA A 380 -37.06 -3.92 -14.63
CA ALA A 380 -36.28 -5.15 -14.52
C ALA A 380 -37.16 -6.31 -14.01
N VAL A 381 -36.93 -7.52 -14.51
CA VAL A 381 -37.66 -8.74 -14.13
C VAL A 381 -36.66 -9.87 -13.91
N ARG A 382 -36.77 -10.58 -12.77
CA ARG A 382 -35.84 -11.65 -12.39
C ARG A 382 -36.09 -12.90 -13.22
N TYR A 383 -35.03 -13.62 -13.62
CA TYR A 383 -35.15 -14.81 -14.47
C TYR A 383 -36.11 -15.88 -13.89
N LYS A 384 -36.01 -16.18 -12.59
CA LYS A 384 -36.97 -17.07 -11.89
C LYS A 384 -38.44 -16.66 -12.03
N ASP A 385 -38.73 -15.35 -12.03
CA ASP A 385 -40.09 -14.83 -12.21
C ASP A 385 -40.54 -14.94 -13.67
N ILE A 386 -39.64 -14.69 -14.62
CA ILE A 386 -39.87 -14.90 -16.06
C ILE A 386 -40.25 -16.37 -16.32
N LEU A 387 -39.49 -17.33 -15.79
CA LEU A 387 -39.80 -18.76 -15.94
C LEU A 387 -41.11 -19.17 -15.25
N ALA A 388 -41.46 -18.55 -14.12
CA ALA A 388 -42.71 -18.81 -13.42
C ALA A 388 -43.93 -18.27 -14.17
N GLN A 389 -43.79 -17.12 -14.86
CA GLN A 389 -44.85 -16.48 -15.62
C GLN A 389 -44.98 -17.04 -17.06
N PHE A 390 -43.87 -17.43 -17.68
CA PHE A 390 -43.80 -17.85 -19.08
C PHE A 390 -43.11 -19.22 -19.20
N PRO A 391 -43.85 -20.35 -19.14
CA PRO A 391 -43.27 -21.69 -19.17
C PRO A 391 -42.42 -22.00 -20.43
N ASP A 392 -42.77 -21.38 -21.56
CA ASP A 392 -42.07 -21.57 -22.85
C ASP A 392 -40.81 -20.70 -23.00
N ALA A 393 -40.47 -19.87 -22.00
CA ALA A 393 -39.36 -18.91 -22.02
C ALA A 393 -38.01 -19.52 -22.40
N LEU A 394 -37.72 -20.75 -21.95
CA LEU A 394 -36.48 -21.48 -22.27
C LEU A 394 -36.31 -21.74 -23.78
N SER A 395 -37.41 -21.71 -24.54
CA SER A 395 -37.44 -21.89 -26.00
C SER A 395 -37.70 -20.58 -26.76
N ALA A 396 -37.74 -19.44 -26.08
CA ALA A 396 -38.02 -18.14 -26.67
C ALA A 396 -36.92 -17.76 -27.68
N PRO A 397 -37.26 -17.48 -28.96
CA PRO A 397 -36.26 -17.13 -29.96
C PRO A 397 -35.53 -15.84 -29.54
N ASN A 398 -34.20 -15.86 -29.64
CA ASN A 398 -33.31 -14.77 -29.23
C ASN A 398 -33.49 -14.32 -27.76
N ALA A 399 -34.00 -15.19 -26.89
CA ALA A 399 -34.36 -14.86 -25.49
C ALA A 399 -35.27 -13.61 -25.40
N ASN A 400 -36.28 -13.55 -26.29
CA ASN A 400 -37.31 -12.51 -26.29
C ASN A 400 -38.72 -13.11 -26.11
N ILE A 401 -39.44 -12.63 -25.09
CA ILE A 401 -40.86 -12.91 -24.88
C ILE A 401 -41.65 -11.70 -25.33
N ASN A 402 -42.32 -11.83 -26.48
CA ASN A 402 -43.18 -10.81 -27.05
C ASN A 402 -44.64 -11.29 -27.01
N VAL A 403 -45.46 -10.62 -26.20
CA VAL A 403 -46.89 -10.93 -26.02
C VAL A 403 -47.73 -9.77 -26.56
N PRO A 404 -48.52 -9.94 -27.63
CA PRO A 404 -49.41 -8.89 -28.15
C PRO A 404 -50.41 -8.37 -27.11
N GLY A 405 -50.66 -7.06 -27.11
CA GLY A 405 -51.52 -6.40 -26.13
C GLY A 405 -51.84 -4.94 -26.44
N SER A 406 -52.18 -4.17 -25.41
CA SER A 406 -52.54 -2.75 -25.51
C SER A 406 -52.20 -2.01 -24.20
N THR A 407 -50.94 -2.09 -23.79
CA THR A 407 -50.47 -1.57 -22.50
C THR A 407 -50.35 -0.03 -22.53
N PRO A 408 -50.82 0.71 -21.50
CA PRO A 408 -50.56 2.14 -21.39
C PRO A 408 -49.05 2.43 -21.33
N ARG A 409 -48.57 3.39 -22.12
CA ARG A 409 -47.15 3.75 -22.16
C ARG A 409 -46.65 4.28 -20.80
N PRO A 410 -45.41 3.99 -20.38
CA PRO A 410 -44.82 4.57 -19.17
C PRO A 410 -44.77 6.11 -19.21
N PRO A 411 -44.92 6.84 -18.08
CA PRO A 411 -45.02 8.31 -18.08
C PRO A 411 -43.82 9.07 -18.65
N PHE A 412 -42.64 8.44 -18.74
CA PHE A 412 -41.43 9.03 -19.32
C PHE A 412 -41.36 8.91 -20.85
N VAL A 413 -42.25 8.14 -21.47
CA VAL A 413 -42.33 7.97 -22.94
C VAL A 413 -43.14 9.14 -23.53
N PRO A 414 -42.57 9.96 -24.43
CA PRO A 414 -43.30 11.12 -25.00
C PRO A 414 -44.46 10.76 -25.94
N ALA A 415 -44.48 9.53 -26.46
CA ALA A 415 -45.48 9.07 -27.44
C ALA A 415 -46.85 8.83 -26.78
N GLY A 416 -47.93 9.29 -27.43
CA GLY A 416 -49.30 9.07 -26.96
C GLY A 416 -49.86 7.67 -27.26
N GLY A 417 -50.94 7.28 -26.57
CA GLY A 417 -51.67 6.03 -26.79
C GLY A 417 -51.06 4.81 -26.10
N SER A 418 -51.45 3.60 -26.53
CA SER A 418 -50.97 2.32 -25.97
C SER A 418 -49.86 1.67 -26.79
N TYR A 419 -48.96 0.98 -26.11
CA TYR A 419 -47.94 0.08 -26.66
C TYR A 419 -48.61 -1.23 -27.14
N PRO A 420 -48.24 -1.79 -28.31
CA PRO A 420 -48.93 -2.95 -28.90
C PRO A 420 -48.60 -4.30 -28.24
N PHE A 421 -47.83 -4.30 -27.16
CA PHE A 421 -47.43 -5.50 -26.42
C PHE A 421 -47.89 -5.43 -24.96
N ALA A 422 -48.44 -6.54 -24.45
CA ALA A 422 -48.70 -6.76 -23.04
C ALA A 422 -47.39 -6.92 -22.26
N HIS A 423 -46.43 -7.65 -22.86
CA HIS A 423 -45.08 -7.85 -22.37
C HIS A 423 -44.12 -7.82 -23.57
N ASN A 424 -42.97 -7.15 -23.45
CA ASN A 424 -41.86 -7.28 -24.39
C ASN A 424 -40.57 -7.42 -23.56
N ILE A 425 -40.19 -8.67 -23.27
CA ILE A 425 -39.13 -8.99 -22.33
C ILE A 425 -37.92 -9.52 -23.08
N TYR A 426 -36.79 -8.83 -22.97
CA TYR A 426 -35.49 -9.35 -23.39
C TYR A 426 -34.69 -9.80 -22.16
N PHE A 427 -34.13 -11.00 -22.21
CA PHE A 427 -33.45 -11.66 -21.08
C PHE A 427 -32.37 -12.63 -21.60
N GLU A 428 -31.90 -13.56 -20.76
CA GLU A 428 -30.91 -14.60 -21.09
C GLU A 428 -31.47 -16.00 -20.80
N THR A 429 -31.08 -17.00 -21.61
CA THR A 429 -31.43 -18.41 -21.43
C THR A 429 -30.17 -19.26 -21.23
N PRO A 430 -30.27 -20.52 -20.74
CA PRO A 430 -29.12 -21.42 -20.65
C PRO A 430 -28.39 -21.62 -21.99
N ASP A 431 -29.15 -21.75 -23.09
CA ASP A 431 -28.59 -21.95 -24.43
C ASP A 431 -27.87 -20.70 -24.97
N THR A 432 -28.43 -19.50 -24.75
CA THR A 432 -27.79 -18.24 -25.19
C THR A 432 -26.57 -17.91 -24.32
N ALA A 433 -26.62 -18.16 -23.00
CA ALA A 433 -25.49 -18.03 -22.10
C ALA A 433 -24.34 -19.01 -22.44
N VAL A 434 -24.64 -20.28 -22.73
CA VAL A 434 -23.65 -21.26 -23.18
C VAL A 434 -23.09 -20.90 -24.57
N THR A 435 -23.91 -20.36 -25.47
CA THR A 435 -23.44 -19.85 -26.78
C THR A 435 -22.45 -18.69 -26.60
N LYS A 436 -22.70 -17.79 -25.63
CA LYS A 436 -21.78 -16.70 -25.24
C LYS A 436 -20.49 -17.25 -24.64
N LEU A 437 -20.55 -18.19 -23.68
CA LEU A 437 -19.37 -18.84 -23.10
C LEU A 437 -18.48 -19.51 -24.17
N ASN A 438 -19.08 -20.29 -25.06
CA ASN A 438 -18.38 -20.94 -26.18
C ASN A 438 -17.72 -19.91 -27.13
N PHE A 439 -18.33 -18.73 -27.28
CA PHE A 439 -17.71 -17.63 -28.02
C PHE A 439 -16.51 -17.06 -27.28
N MET A 440 -16.62 -16.77 -25.97
CA MET A 440 -15.51 -16.27 -25.14
C MET A 440 -14.31 -17.24 -25.12
N GLN A 441 -14.55 -18.55 -24.99
CA GLN A 441 -13.49 -19.57 -25.04
C GLN A 441 -12.77 -19.57 -26.39
N ARG A 442 -13.50 -19.54 -27.52
CA ARG A 442 -12.91 -19.56 -28.87
C ARG A 442 -12.00 -18.36 -29.15
N ILE A 443 -12.31 -17.19 -28.62
CA ILE A 443 -11.51 -15.96 -28.83
C ILE A 443 -10.35 -15.80 -27.82
N GLY A 444 -10.14 -16.77 -26.94
CA GLY A 444 -9.08 -16.72 -25.92
C GLY A 444 -9.40 -15.86 -24.69
N ALA A 445 -10.67 -15.62 -24.39
CA ALA A 445 -11.10 -14.91 -23.17
C ALA A 445 -11.31 -15.88 -21.98
N GLN A 446 -11.23 -15.34 -20.76
CA GLN A 446 -11.14 -16.15 -19.54
C GLN A 446 -12.45 -16.83 -19.13
N GLY A 447 -13.61 -16.30 -19.51
CA GLY A 447 -14.90 -16.85 -19.13
C GLY A 447 -16.02 -15.81 -19.07
N VAL A 448 -16.89 -15.93 -18.07
CA VAL A 448 -18.10 -15.11 -17.90
C VAL A 448 -18.30 -14.63 -16.46
N ILE A 449 -18.92 -13.45 -16.32
CA ILE A 449 -19.30 -12.83 -15.05
C ILE A 449 -20.81 -12.63 -14.97
N ILE A 450 -21.42 -12.93 -13.82
CA ILE A 450 -22.86 -13.18 -13.70
C ILE A 450 -23.52 -12.25 -12.67
N TRP A 451 -24.54 -11.51 -13.10
CA TRP A 451 -25.39 -10.67 -12.25
C TRP A 451 -26.85 -11.16 -12.29
N GLU A 452 -27.47 -11.65 -11.22
CA GLU A 452 -26.93 -12.07 -9.93
C GLU A 452 -27.44 -13.49 -9.61
N LEU A 453 -26.75 -14.23 -8.74
CA LEU A 453 -27.03 -15.65 -8.51
C LEU A 453 -28.40 -15.92 -7.86
N SER A 454 -28.99 -14.95 -7.16
CA SER A 454 -30.28 -15.11 -6.46
C SER A 454 -31.50 -15.26 -7.39
N ASN A 455 -31.32 -14.97 -8.68
CA ASN A 455 -32.36 -15.00 -9.68
C ASN A 455 -32.42 -16.32 -10.47
N ASP A 456 -31.43 -17.21 -10.33
CA ASP A 456 -31.37 -18.46 -11.10
C ASP A 456 -32.37 -19.50 -10.57
N VAL A 457 -32.71 -20.46 -11.42
CA VAL A 457 -33.53 -21.62 -11.07
C VAL A 457 -32.65 -22.86 -11.14
N LEU A 458 -32.11 -23.30 -10.00
CA LEU A 458 -31.13 -24.40 -9.84
C LEU A 458 -31.67 -25.82 -10.15
N GLU A 459 -32.51 -25.94 -11.18
CA GLU A 459 -33.06 -27.16 -11.73
C GLU A 459 -32.41 -27.50 -13.07
N GLY A 460 -32.21 -28.80 -13.34
CA GLY A 460 -31.60 -29.27 -14.59
C GLY A 460 -32.39 -28.83 -15.82
N GLY A 461 -31.71 -28.19 -16.77
CA GLY A 461 -32.31 -27.63 -17.98
C GLY A 461 -32.96 -26.25 -17.80
N LYS A 462 -33.02 -25.70 -16.58
CA LYS A 462 -33.46 -24.32 -16.31
C LYS A 462 -32.34 -23.42 -15.83
N SER A 463 -31.40 -23.96 -15.06
CA SER A 463 -30.30 -23.19 -14.45
C SER A 463 -29.32 -22.68 -15.50
N ILE A 464 -29.11 -21.36 -15.51
CA ILE A 464 -28.09 -20.72 -16.34
C ILE A 464 -26.69 -21.10 -15.82
N VAL A 465 -26.48 -21.08 -14.50
CA VAL A 465 -25.12 -21.32 -13.94
C VAL A 465 -24.69 -22.78 -14.06
N GLN A 466 -25.61 -23.75 -13.89
CA GLN A 466 -25.30 -25.17 -14.12
C GLN A 466 -24.94 -25.42 -15.60
N ALA A 467 -25.66 -24.81 -16.55
CA ALA A 467 -25.38 -24.96 -17.98
C ALA A 467 -24.02 -24.35 -18.35
N LEU A 468 -23.71 -23.15 -17.86
CA LEU A 468 -22.39 -22.54 -17.99
C LEU A 468 -21.28 -23.43 -17.40
N TYR A 469 -21.47 -23.94 -16.19
CA TYR A 469 -20.47 -24.78 -15.52
C TYR A 469 -20.20 -26.08 -16.28
N GLN A 470 -21.25 -26.75 -16.77
CA GLN A 470 -21.13 -27.98 -17.56
C GLN A 470 -20.34 -27.79 -18.86
N ASN A 471 -20.34 -26.57 -19.43
CA ASN A 471 -19.61 -26.21 -20.65
C ASN A 471 -18.28 -25.47 -20.37
N SER A 472 -17.94 -25.22 -19.10
CA SER A 472 -16.73 -24.49 -18.71
C SER A 472 -15.42 -25.26 -18.95
N GLY A 473 -15.48 -26.60 -19.02
CA GLY A 473 -14.31 -27.48 -19.08
C GLY A 473 -13.74 -27.86 -17.71
N HIS A 474 -14.33 -27.41 -16.60
CA HIS A 474 -13.98 -27.88 -15.26
C HIS A 474 -14.55 -29.27 -14.94
N PRO A 475 -13.94 -30.04 -14.01
CA PRO A 475 -14.50 -31.31 -13.53
C PRO A 475 -15.79 -31.11 -12.73
N ALA A 476 -16.67 -32.11 -12.68
CA ALA A 476 -17.96 -32.02 -11.98
C ALA A 476 -17.88 -31.71 -10.47
N THR A 477 -16.72 -31.93 -9.86
CA THR A 477 -16.39 -31.58 -8.47
C THR A 477 -14.96 -31.06 -8.40
N ARG A 478 -14.72 -30.03 -7.58
CA ARG A 478 -13.39 -29.48 -7.29
C ARG A 478 -12.98 -29.86 -5.85
N PRO A 479 -11.68 -29.96 -5.53
CA PRO A 479 -11.24 -30.13 -4.15
C PRO A 479 -11.59 -28.88 -3.33
N ALA A 480 -11.87 -29.06 -2.04
CA ALA A 480 -12.17 -27.95 -1.14
C ALA A 480 -10.96 -27.02 -0.99
N LEU A 481 -11.23 -25.71 -0.84
CA LEU A 481 -10.21 -24.70 -0.54
C LEU A 481 -9.94 -24.62 0.98
N PRO A 482 -8.77 -24.11 1.41
CA PRO A 482 -8.49 -23.85 2.81
C PRO A 482 -9.40 -22.75 3.36
N SER A 483 -10.25 -23.06 4.35
CA SER A 483 -11.07 -22.08 5.06
C SER A 483 -10.48 -21.72 6.42
N LYS A 484 -10.89 -20.58 6.99
CA LYS A 484 -10.73 -20.32 8.43
C LYS A 484 -11.44 -21.42 9.26
N PRO A 485 -11.05 -21.67 10.52
CA PRO A 485 -11.76 -22.58 11.40
C PRO A 485 -13.22 -22.14 11.56
N ARG A 486 -14.17 -23.09 11.44
CA ARG A 486 -15.59 -22.79 11.71
C ARG A 486 -15.76 -22.48 13.20
N PRO A 487 -16.58 -21.48 13.58
CA PRO A 487 -16.98 -21.30 14.97
C PRO A 487 -17.68 -22.58 15.46
N GLU A 488 -17.43 -22.97 16.71
CA GLU A 488 -18.17 -24.08 17.31
C GLU A 488 -19.66 -23.71 17.40
N PRO A 489 -20.59 -24.63 17.10
CA PRO A 489 -22.02 -24.37 17.25
C PRO A 489 -22.35 -24.09 18.71
N GLU A 490 -23.14 -23.04 18.97
CA GLU A 490 -23.61 -22.75 20.33
C GLU A 490 -24.34 -23.98 20.91
N PRO A 491 -24.08 -24.36 22.18
CA PRO A 491 -24.76 -25.48 22.81
C PRO A 491 -26.26 -25.18 22.93
N GLU A 492 -27.11 -26.10 22.47
CA GLU A 492 -28.57 -25.91 22.49
C GLU A 492 -29.08 -25.53 23.89
N PRO A 493 -30.05 -24.59 23.99
CA PRO A 493 -30.58 -24.16 25.26
C PRO A 493 -31.27 -25.31 25.98
N ILE A 494 -30.79 -25.61 27.19
CA ILE A 494 -31.37 -26.63 28.08
C ILE A 494 -32.83 -26.23 28.36
N PRO A 495 -33.83 -27.12 28.14
CA PRO A 495 -35.22 -26.80 28.41
C PRO A 495 -35.43 -26.52 29.90
N GLU A 496 -36.17 -25.45 30.22
CA GLU A 496 -36.40 -25.01 31.60
C GLU A 496 -36.98 -26.15 32.47
N LEU A 497 -36.31 -26.41 33.59
CA LEU A 497 -36.72 -27.44 34.54
C LEU A 497 -37.91 -26.93 35.36
N ASP A 498 -39.08 -27.53 35.18
CA ASP A 498 -40.29 -27.22 35.95
C ASP A 498 -40.05 -27.42 37.46
N LEU A 499 -40.07 -26.32 38.22
CA LEU A 499 -39.84 -26.30 39.66
C LEU A 499 -41.07 -26.71 40.50
N SER A 500 -42.13 -27.23 39.87
CA SER A 500 -43.33 -27.71 40.56
C SER A 500 -43.44 -29.25 40.56
N LEU A 501 -42.77 -29.93 41.50
CA LEU A 501 -43.20 -31.18 42.17
C LEU A 501 -42.16 -31.64 43.25
N PRO A 502 -42.53 -32.39 44.32
CA PRO A 502 -41.67 -32.57 45.51
C PRO A 502 -41.20 -34.01 45.84
N PHE A 503 -40.16 -34.11 46.71
CA PHE A 503 -39.62 -35.30 47.42
C PHE A 503 -38.87 -36.37 46.58
N PRO A 504 -38.15 -37.36 47.19
CA PRO A 504 -37.65 -37.49 48.59
C PRO A 504 -36.12 -37.76 48.70
N PRO A 505 -35.54 -37.81 49.92
CA PRO A 505 -34.13 -38.18 50.16
C PRO A 505 -33.91 -39.69 50.29
N GLU A 506 -32.68 -40.18 50.05
CA GLU A 506 -31.93 -41.12 50.92
C GLU A 506 -30.61 -41.59 50.28
N LEU A 507 -29.47 -41.05 50.73
CA LEU A 507 -28.25 -41.84 50.98
C LEU A 507 -27.36 -41.08 51.99
N PHE A 508 -27.37 -41.54 53.25
CA PHE A 508 -26.78 -40.86 54.41
C PHE A 508 -25.33 -41.28 54.72
N GLY A 509 -24.57 -40.39 55.36
CA GLY A 509 -23.29 -40.67 56.05
C GLY A 509 -22.39 -39.44 56.24
N VAL A 510 -22.71 -38.40 57.05
CA VAL A 510 -22.58 -38.32 58.53
C VAL A 510 -21.11 -38.43 58.97
N PHE A 511 -20.42 -37.51 59.67
CA PHE A 511 -20.71 -36.31 60.53
C PHE A 511 -19.38 -35.46 60.67
N PRO A 512 -19.24 -34.34 61.44
CA PRO A 512 -20.21 -33.42 62.09
C PRO A 512 -19.92 -31.89 61.91
N ASP A 513 -20.74 -31.08 62.60
CA ASP A 513 -20.84 -29.60 62.69
C ASP A 513 -19.65 -28.84 63.35
N GLU A 514 -19.59 -27.49 63.22
CA GLU A 514 -19.84 -26.53 64.35
C GLU A 514 -19.66 -25.01 63.99
N TRP A 515 -20.56 -24.12 64.49
CA TRP A 515 -20.63 -22.62 64.52
C TRP A 515 -20.51 -21.81 63.19
N SER A 516 -21.30 -20.80 62.78
CA SER A 516 -22.39 -19.90 63.30
C SER A 516 -22.01 -18.42 63.50
N GLU A 517 -23.04 -17.55 63.45
CA GLU A 517 -23.05 -16.06 63.55
C GLU A 517 -22.62 -15.29 62.28
N SER A 518 -23.39 -14.42 61.59
CA SER A 518 -24.62 -13.61 61.80
C SER A 518 -24.42 -12.14 62.18
N THR A 519 -24.88 -11.23 61.29
CA THR A 519 -25.88 -10.14 61.57
C THR A 519 -25.57 -8.76 60.96
N VAL A 520 -26.31 -8.46 59.87
CA VAL A 520 -27.10 -7.24 59.52
C VAL A 520 -26.69 -5.83 60.01
N LEU A 521 -26.92 -4.85 59.09
CA LEU A 521 -27.24 -3.40 59.23
C LEU A 521 -26.16 -2.47 58.63
N SER A 522 -26.45 -1.34 57.96
CA SER A 522 -27.70 -0.79 57.38
C SER A 522 -27.43 0.53 56.62
N ALA A 523 -28.36 0.97 55.76
CA ALA A 523 -28.55 2.35 55.25
C ALA A 523 -27.51 2.87 54.21
N SER A 524 -27.83 3.81 53.31
CA SER A 524 -29.08 4.54 53.03
C SER A 524 -29.24 4.85 51.52
N GLN A 525 -30.46 5.14 51.08
CA GLN A 525 -30.69 5.83 49.80
C GLN A 525 -30.03 7.22 49.81
N ASP A 526 -29.37 7.60 48.72
CA ASP A 526 -29.50 8.96 48.19
C ASP A 526 -29.46 8.93 46.66
N SER A 527 -30.22 9.83 46.05
CA SER A 527 -30.55 9.85 44.63
C SER A 527 -30.09 11.16 43.99
N SER A 528 -28.83 11.25 43.53
CA SER A 528 -28.41 12.31 42.60
C SER A 528 -27.03 12.08 41.95
N ALA A 529 -27.00 11.33 40.84
CA ALA A 529 -25.99 11.53 39.80
C ALA A 529 -26.61 11.19 38.43
N ARG A 530 -26.57 12.13 37.50
CA ARG A 530 -27.11 11.93 36.14
C ARG A 530 -26.24 10.89 35.41
N ARG A 531 -26.87 10.07 34.56
CA ARG A 531 -26.15 9.48 33.41
C ARG A 531 -25.73 10.62 32.48
N PRO A 532 -24.46 10.68 32.06
CA PRO A 532 -24.08 11.33 30.82
C PRO A 532 -23.81 10.24 29.78
N ASP A 533 -24.65 10.16 28.76
CA ASP A 533 -24.21 9.63 27.48
C ASP A 533 -23.07 10.55 26.99
N LEU A 534 -21.91 9.99 26.61
CA LEU A 534 -20.80 10.78 26.08
C LEU A 534 -20.36 10.26 24.72
N GLN A 535 -20.88 10.91 23.67
CA GLN A 535 -20.22 10.94 22.38
C GLN A 535 -18.93 11.77 22.49
N VAL A 536 -17.89 11.39 21.74
CA VAL A 536 -16.81 12.30 21.36
C VAL A 536 -16.65 12.23 19.85
N ALA A 537 -16.83 13.37 19.18
CA ALA A 537 -16.55 13.55 17.76
C ALA A 537 -15.06 13.92 17.56
N GLY A 538 -14.58 13.79 16.32
CA GLY A 538 -13.15 13.70 16.01
C GLY A 538 -12.23 14.82 16.53
N SER A 539 -11.05 14.39 16.98
CA SER A 539 -9.78 15.11 16.97
C SER A 539 -8.63 14.10 17.20
N ASP A 540 -7.40 14.51 16.90
CA ASP A 540 -6.23 13.63 16.85
C ASP A 540 -5.97 12.82 18.13
N MET A 541 -5.47 11.58 17.96
CA MET A 541 -4.98 10.71 19.04
C MET A 541 -3.70 11.26 19.69
N THR A 542 -3.84 12.35 20.45
CA THR A 542 -2.82 12.87 21.36
C THR A 542 -3.35 12.83 22.80
N THR A 543 -3.01 11.77 23.52
CA THR A 543 -3.08 11.62 24.99
C THR A 543 -4.45 11.63 25.71
N ALA A 544 -5.58 11.92 25.06
CA ALA A 544 -6.85 12.19 25.78
C ALA A 544 -7.79 10.99 26.07
N SER A 545 -7.44 9.74 25.73
CA SER A 545 -8.29 8.55 25.98
C SER A 545 -7.75 7.55 27.01
N PHE A 546 -6.64 7.85 27.68
CA PHE A 546 -6.05 6.97 28.71
C PHE A 546 -6.51 7.25 30.16
N ASP A 547 -7.24 8.35 30.40
CA ASP A 547 -7.69 8.75 31.76
C ASP A 547 -8.77 7.82 32.37
N GLU A 548 -9.44 6.98 31.58
CA GLU A 548 -10.40 6.00 32.11
C GLU A 548 -9.76 4.86 32.91
N LEU A 549 -8.44 4.67 32.81
CA LEU A 549 -7.67 3.70 33.60
C LEU A 549 -7.77 3.93 35.12
N SER A 550 -8.11 5.15 35.55
CA SER A 550 -8.41 5.51 36.95
C SER A 550 -9.54 4.70 37.61
N ARG A 551 -10.20 3.79 36.88
CA ARG A 551 -11.20 2.83 37.38
C ARG A 551 -10.68 1.40 37.54
N ILE A 552 -9.53 1.04 36.99
CA ILE A 552 -8.92 -0.29 37.13
C ILE A 552 -8.07 -0.31 38.39
N GLY A 553 -8.51 -1.06 39.40
CA GLY A 553 -7.80 -1.19 40.67
C GLY A 553 -6.76 -2.31 40.65
N ILE A 554 -5.51 -1.98 40.97
CA ILE A 554 -4.38 -2.94 41.02
C ILE A 554 -3.59 -2.80 42.33
N ALA A 555 -2.69 -3.74 42.59
CA ALA A 555 -1.62 -3.59 43.58
C ALA A 555 -0.29 -4.10 43.01
N GLY A 556 0.77 -3.29 43.14
CA GLY A 556 2.08 -3.61 42.56
C GLY A 556 2.10 -3.56 41.04
N SER A 557 3.12 -4.18 40.44
CA SER A 557 3.33 -4.16 39.00
C SER A 557 2.29 -4.95 38.21
N PRO A 558 1.78 -4.40 37.09
CA PRO A 558 1.10 -5.21 36.08
C PRO A 558 2.11 -6.02 35.27
N ALA A 559 1.64 -7.07 34.60
CA ALA A 559 2.35 -7.79 33.56
C ALA A 559 1.58 -7.68 32.24
N VAL A 560 2.28 -7.44 31.13
CA VAL A 560 1.65 -7.06 29.86
C VAL A 560 2.15 -7.89 28.68
N ALA A 561 1.24 -8.31 27.80
CA ALA A 561 1.56 -8.94 26.52
C ALA A 561 0.47 -8.66 25.47
N VAL A 562 0.83 -8.70 24.19
CA VAL A 562 -0.13 -8.64 23.08
C VAL A 562 -0.53 -10.06 22.69
N PHE A 563 -1.82 -10.36 22.74
CA PHE A 563 -2.39 -11.68 22.45
C PHE A 563 -3.69 -11.52 21.65
N ASN A 564 -3.88 -12.32 20.60
CA ASN A 564 -5.05 -12.27 19.71
C ASN A 564 -5.49 -10.85 19.30
N GLY A 565 -4.53 -10.01 18.92
CA GLY A 565 -4.77 -8.63 18.47
C GLY A 565 -5.14 -7.64 19.57
N LYS A 566 -5.12 -8.02 20.85
CA LYS A 566 -5.41 -7.14 21.99
C LYS A 566 -4.22 -7.07 22.96
N LEU A 567 -4.14 -5.97 23.69
CA LEU A 567 -3.17 -5.77 24.77
C LEU A 567 -3.77 -6.32 26.07
N TYR A 568 -3.20 -7.39 26.62
CA TYR A 568 -3.63 -7.98 27.90
C TYR A 568 -2.74 -7.49 29.04
N SER A 569 -3.37 -7.08 30.15
CA SER A 569 -2.72 -6.74 31.41
C SER A 569 -3.21 -7.69 32.50
N VAL A 570 -2.28 -8.33 33.23
CA VAL A 570 -2.55 -9.28 34.34
C VAL A 570 -1.84 -8.77 35.60
N TYR A 571 -2.52 -8.76 36.74
CA TYR A 571 -2.07 -8.05 37.95
C TYR A 571 -2.70 -8.61 39.23
N GLU A 572 -2.15 -8.27 40.41
CA GLU A 572 -2.80 -8.51 41.70
C GLU A 572 -3.91 -7.45 41.95
N GLY A 573 -5.01 -7.87 42.58
CA GLY A 573 -6.15 -6.99 42.86
C GLY A 573 -5.84 -5.90 43.89
N ARG A 574 -6.52 -4.75 43.74
CA ARG A 574 -6.34 -3.56 44.59
C ARG A 574 -6.36 -3.85 46.09
N GLY A 575 -5.42 -3.24 46.80
CA GLY A 575 -5.28 -3.43 48.25
C GLY A 575 -4.60 -4.75 48.61
N GLU A 576 -3.87 -5.34 47.65
CA GLU A 576 -3.17 -6.61 47.79
C GLU A 576 -4.15 -7.75 48.17
N ASP A 577 -5.23 -7.90 47.39
CA ASP A 577 -6.35 -8.81 47.68
C ASP A 577 -5.96 -10.30 47.67
N GLY A 578 -4.76 -10.61 47.19
CA GLY A 578 -4.19 -11.95 47.12
C GLY A 578 -4.69 -12.79 45.95
N TRP A 579 -5.20 -12.16 44.88
CA TRP A 579 -5.75 -12.82 43.70
C TRP A 579 -5.26 -12.19 42.40
N LEU A 580 -5.11 -13.01 41.36
CA LEU A 580 -4.91 -12.52 40.01
C LEU A 580 -6.21 -11.97 39.40
N TRP A 581 -6.04 -10.89 38.66
CA TRP A 581 -7.05 -10.25 37.83
C TRP A 581 -6.45 -9.96 36.45
N PHE A 582 -7.30 -9.81 35.44
CA PHE A 582 -6.88 -9.34 34.12
C PHE A 582 -7.87 -8.36 33.49
N SER A 583 -7.35 -7.52 32.59
CA SER A 583 -8.12 -6.69 31.66
C SER A 583 -7.46 -6.73 30.28
N SER A 584 -8.23 -6.50 29.22
CA SER A 584 -7.74 -6.42 27.84
C SER A 584 -8.10 -5.07 27.22
N PHE A 585 -7.23 -4.54 26.37
CA PHE A 585 -7.43 -3.31 25.61
C PHE A 585 -7.43 -3.63 24.11
N ASP A 586 -8.48 -3.19 23.41
CA ASP A 586 -8.71 -3.48 21.98
C ASP A 586 -8.18 -2.38 21.03
N GLY A 587 -7.53 -1.34 21.57
CA GLY A 587 -7.10 -0.16 20.82
C GLY A 587 -7.99 1.06 21.01
N GLN A 588 -9.20 0.89 21.56
CA GLN A 588 -10.09 2.00 21.92
C GLN A 588 -10.50 1.95 23.39
N TYR A 589 -10.86 0.77 23.92
CA TYR A 589 -11.43 0.62 25.26
C TYR A 589 -10.74 -0.49 26.06
N TRP A 590 -10.68 -0.30 27.37
CA TRP A 590 -10.31 -1.35 28.32
C TRP A 590 -11.54 -2.15 28.75
N SER A 591 -11.41 -3.47 28.79
CA SER A 591 -12.43 -4.35 29.38
C SER A 591 -12.54 -4.12 30.89
N GLN A 592 -13.67 -4.53 31.48
CA GLN A 592 -13.77 -4.62 32.93
C GLN A 592 -12.77 -5.63 33.50
N SER A 593 -12.27 -5.35 34.70
CA SER A 593 -11.34 -6.22 35.41
C SER A 593 -12.02 -7.52 35.82
N THR A 594 -11.48 -8.65 35.34
CA THR A 594 -12.01 -9.99 35.60
C THR A 594 -11.09 -10.73 36.56
N LYS A 595 -11.63 -11.19 37.69
CA LYS A 595 -10.90 -11.99 38.68
C LYS A 595 -10.70 -13.41 38.19
N LEU A 596 -9.52 -13.99 38.38
CA LEU A 596 -9.26 -15.41 38.15
C LEU A 596 -9.61 -16.20 39.43
N PRO A 597 -10.68 -17.02 39.46
CA PRO A 597 -11.01 -17.81 40.64
C PRO A 597 -9.91 -18.83 40.93
N ASN A 598 -9.60 -19.07 42.20
CA ASN A 598 -8.57 -20.02 42.67
C ASN A 598 -7.11 -19.71 42.24
N HIS A 599 -6.87 -18.61 41.53
CA HIS A 599 -5.54 -18.14 41.15
C HIS A 599 -5.06 -17.08 42.15
N GLY A 600 -4.65 -17.54 43.33
CA GLY A 600 -4.12 -16.66 44.35
C GLY A 600 -2.64 -16.31 44.09
N THR A 601 -2.26 -15.08 44.40
CA THR A 601 -0.88 -14.58 44.32
C THR A 601 -0.52 -13.78 45.57
N SER A 602 0.77 -13.57 45.80
CA SER A 602 1.32 -12.53 46.71
C SER A 602 2.48 -11.79 46.05
N GLY A 603 2.31 -11.51 44.76
CA GLY A 603 3.08 -10.52 44.05
C GLY A 603 2.75 -10.45 42.56
N PRO A 604 3.41 -9.52 41.84
CA PRO A 604 3.22 -9.35 40.40
C PRO A 604 3.50 -10.62 39.58
N PRO A 605 2.63 -10.94 38.60
CA PRO A 605 2.86 -12.04 37.66
C PRO A 605 3.90 -11.69 36.60
N ALA A 606 4.25 -12.66 35.77
CA ALA A 606 4.95 -12.50 34.51
C ALA A 606 4.14 -13.17 33.40
N VAL A 607 4.04 -12.52 32.23
CA VAL A 607 3.26 -13.04 31.10
C VAL A 607 4.04 -13.02 29.79
N ALA A 608 3.80 -14.01 28.93
CA ALA A 608 4.30 -14.08 27.56
C ALA A 608 3.35 -14.91 26.70
N VAL A 609 3.37 -14.74 25.38
CA VAL A 609 2.62 -15.60 24.45
C VAL A 609 3.51 -16.74 23.97
N HIS A 610 3.04 -17.97 24.14
CA HIS A 610 3.69 -19.21 23.68
C HIS A 610 2.62 -20.18 23.17
N ASP A 611 2.89 -20.86 22.05
CA ASP A 611 2.00 -21.83 21.40
C ASP A 611 0.52 -21.41 21.32
N GLY A 612 0.27 -20.16 20.93
CA GLY A 612 -1.09 -19.61 20.76
C GLY A 612 -1.84 -19.38 22.06
N LYS A 613 -1.16 -19.34 23.21
CA LYS A 613 -1.74 -19.06 24.53
C LYS A 613 -1.00 -17.95 25.25
N LEU A 614 -1.73 -17.14 26.01
CA LEU A 614 -1.16 -16.21 26.98
C LEU A 614 -0.76 -16.98 28.23
N CYS A 615 0.54 -17.26 28.36
CA CYS A 615 1.12 -17.97 29.50
C CYS A 615 1.41 -16.99 30.65
N CYS A 616 1.08 -17.39 31.87
CA CYS A 616 1.28 -16.62 33.09
C CYS A 616 2.02 -17.45 34.14
N VAL A 617 3.12 -16.91 34.68
CA VAL A 617 3.78 -17.43 35.87
C VAL A 617 3.59 -16.42 37.00
N HIS A 618 3.14 -16.91 38.15
CA HIS A 618 2.86 -16.10 39.34
C HIS A 618 3.36 -16.78 40.62
N GLU A 619 3.43 -16.05 41.72
CA GLU A 619 3.67 -16.68 43.03
C GLU A 619 2.39 -17.32 43.56
N GLY A 620 2.49 -18.34 44.42
CA GLY A 620 1.35 -18.83 45.18
C GLY A 620 0.81 -17.79 46.17
N ARG A 621 -0.38 -18.07 46.72
CA ARG A 621 -1.04 -17.18 47.67
C ARG A 621 -0.38 -17.22 49.05
N ALA A 622 -0.36 -16.07 49.74
CA ALA A 622 0.09 -15.92 51.13
C ALA A 622 1.57 -16.29 51.35
N GLU A 623 2.41 -15.88 50.41
CA GLU A 623 3.87 -16.02 50.44
C GLU A 623 4.32 -17.49 50.58
N ASP A 624 3.70 -18.39 49.80
CA ASP A 624 4.01 -19.83 49.86
C ASP A 624 5.44 -20.17 49.42
N GLY A 625 6.12 -19.24 48.74
CA GLY A 625 7.50 -19.36 48.28
C GLY A 625 7.68 -20.12 46.96
N TRP A 626 6.59 -20.44 46.26
CA TRP A 626 6.60 -21.24 45.02
C TRP A 626 6.09 -20.47 43.83
N LEU A 627 6.62 -20.83 42.66
CA LEU A 627 6.06 -20.38 41.39
C LEU A 627 4.96 -21.33 40.93
N TRP A 628 3.95 -20.74 40.31
CA TRP A 628 2.75 -21.38 39.80
C TRP A 628 2.50 -20.91 38.37
N PHE A 629 1.92 -21.77 37.54
CA PHE A 629 1.72 -21.54 36.12
C PHE A 629 0.27 -21.76 35.71
N CYS A 630 -0.28 -20.82 34.94
CA CYS A 630 -1.53 -21.00 34.22
C CYS A 630 -1.43 -20.42 32.80
N SER A 631 -2.36 -20.79 31.93
CA SER A 631 -2.41 -20.32 30.54
C SER A 631 -3.83 -19.95 30.15
N PHE A 632 -3.96 -18.94 29.29
CA PHE A 632 -5.23 -18.47 28.75
C PHE A 632 -5.28 -18.75 27.24
N ASP A 633 -6.34 -19.42 26.79
CA ASP A 633 -6.55 -19.83 25.40
C ASP A 633 -7.28 -18.78 24.54
N GLY A 634 -7.73 -17.68 25.15
CA GLY A 634 -8.59 -16.67 24.51
C GLY A 634 -9.99 -16.60 25.13
N GLN A 635 -10.42 -17.65 25.85
CA GLN A 635 -11.71 -17.74 26.51
C GLN A 635 -11.57 -18.13 27.99
N ASN A 636 -10.75 -19.14 28.29
CA ASN A 636 -10.64 -19.76 29.61
C ASN A 636 -9.20 -19.75 30.12
N TRP A 637 -9.04 -19.56 31.43
CA TRP A 637 -7.78 -19.79 32.15
C TRP A 637 -7.72 -21.26 32.58
N SER A 638 -6.60 -21.94 32.29
CA SER A 638 -6.31 -23.26 32.84
C SER A 638 -6.22 -23.24 34.36
N GLN A 639 -6.34 -24.39 35.03
CA GLN A 639 -6.02 -24.46 36.46
C GLN A 639 -4.54 -24.13 36.70
N SER A 640 -4.25 -23.40 37.78
CA SER A 640 -2.88 -23.09 38.16
C SER A 640 -2.14 -24.33 38.68
N THR A 641 -1.01 -24.65 38.07
CA THR A 641 -0.14 -25.77 38.43
C THR A 641 1.13 -25.29 39.11
N LYS A 642 1.43 -25.85 40.29
CA LYS A 642 2.67 -25.56 41.04
C LYS A 642 3.90 -26.08 40.28
N LEU A 643 4.90 -25.23 40.11
CA LEU A 643 6.17 -25.58 39.49
C LEU A 643 7.14 -26.20 40.51
N SER A 644 8.16 -26.91 40.01
CA SER A 644 9.33 -27.34 40.79
C SER A 644 10.28 -26.18 41.15
N ALA A 645 9.95 -24.97 40.70
CA ALA A 645 10.66 -23.73 40.94
C ALA A 645 10.06 -22.94 42.13
N GLY A 646 10.92 -22.37 42.96
CA GLY A 646 10.54 -21.55 44.11
C GLY A 646 11.44 -20.32 44.26
N THR A 647 10.99 -19.35 45.06
CA THR A 647 11.56 -18.00 45.19
C THR A 647 11.59 -17.54 46.65
N ALA A 648 12.71 -16.92 47.08
CA ALA A 648 12.97 -16.57 48.49
C ALA A 648 12.63 -15.10 48.85
N SER A 649 12.26 -14.27 47.87
CA SER A 649 12.05 -12.84 48.11
C SER A 649 10.87 -12.59 49.03
N ARG A 650 11.05 -11.72 50.03
CA ARG A 650 9.99 -11.23 50.93
C ARG A 650 9.44 -9.86 50.49
N ARG A 651 9.82 -9.35 49.32
CA ARG A 651 9.31 -8.09 48.75
C ARG A 651 8.05 -8.37 47.92
N ARG A 652 6.89 -8.41 48.58
CA ARG A 652 5.56 -8.71 47.99
C ARG A 652 5.26 -7.93 46.70
N SER A 653 5.74 -6.71 46.56
CA SER A 653 5.43 -5.81 45.43
C SER A 653 6.30 -5.96 44.18
N LEU A 654 7.21 -6.95 44.10
CA LEU A 654 8.11 -7.12 42.95
C LEU A 654 7.82 -8.40 42.15
N PRO A 655 7.80 -8.37 40.80
CA PRO A 655 7.79 -9.56 39.97
C PRO A 655 8.90 -10.54 40.35
N ARG A 656 8.58 -11.83 40.44
CA ARG A 656 9.51 -12.86 40.95
C ARG A 656 10.13 -13.74 39.87
N ALA A 657 9.58 -13.67 38.66
CA ALA A 657 10.04 -14.38 37.47
C ALA A 657 9.94 -13.45 36.25
N ALA A 658 10.63 -13.80 35.17
CA ALA A 658 10.46 -13.20 33.86
C ALA A 658 10.29 -14.30 32.81
N LEU A 659 9.51 -13.99 31.77
CA LEU A 659 9.16 -14.90 30.69
C LEU A 659 9.59 -14.35 29.33
N ALA A 660 10.18 -15.19 28.49
CA ALA A 660 10.40 -14.90 27.06
C ALA A 660 10.45 -16.20 26.25
N VAL A 661 9.94 -16.18 25.01
CA VAL A 661 10.06 -17.32 24.09
C VAL A 661 11.36 -17.20 23.30
N TYR A 662 12.20 -18.23 23.37
CA TYR A 662 13.47 -18.31 22.65
C TYR A 662 13.63 -19.69 22.01
N LYS A 663 13.90 -19.71 20.69
CA LYS A 663 14.06 -20.95 19.89
C LYS A 663 12.93 -21.98 20.11
N GLY A 664 11.69 -21.50 20.23
CA GLY A 664 10.48 -22.32 20.38
C GLY A 664 10.12 -22.73 21.81
N LEU A 665 10.99 -22.49 22.80
CA LEU A 665 10.73 -22.78 24.22
C LEU A 665 10.38 -21.49 24.97
N LEU A 666 9.46 -21.57 25.92
CA LEU A 666 9.19 -20.50 26.88
C LEU A 666 10.18 -20.60 28.04
N TYR A 667 11.10 -19.63 28.16
CA TYR A 667 12.07 -19.55 29.25
C TYR A 667 11.45 -18.81 30.44
N CYS A 668 11.63 -19.38 31.65
CA CYS A 668 11.34 -18.74 32.92
C CYS A 668 12.64 -18.57 33.70
N VAL A 669 13.09 -17.33 33.90
CA VAL A 669 14.23 -17.00 34.79
C VAL A 669 13.68 -16.33 36.05
N HIS A 670 14.19 -16.74 37.21
CA HIS A 670 13.71 -16.25 38.51
C HIS A 670 14.81 -16.27 39.58
N GLN A 671 14.57 -15.58 40.70
CA GLN A 671 15.41 -15.68 41.90
C GLN A 671 15.14 -16.99 42.64
N GLY A 672 16.17 -17.62 43.20
CA GLY A 672 16.09 -18.89 43.93
C GLY A 672 15.29 -18.85 45.24
N GLY A 673 14.69 -20.00 45.59
CA GLY A 673 13.86 -20.25 46.77
C GLY A 673 14.58 -20.44 48.11
N GLU A 674 13.79 -20.49 49.19
CA GLU A 674 14.30 -20.76 50.54
C GLU A 674 15.05 -22.10 50.58
N GLY A 675 16.26 -22.10 51.15
CA GLY A 675 17.16 -23.26 51.15
C GLY A 675 18.06 -23.39 49.91
N ARG A 676 17.91 -22.53 48.89
CA ARG A 676 18.89 -22.34 47.81
C ARG A 676 19.89 -21.24 48.20
N GLU A 677 20.97 -21.08 47.44
CA GLU A 677 21.92 -19.99 47.64
C GLU A 677 21.22 -18.63 47.52
N ASN A 678 21.40 -17.77 48.53
CA ASN A 678 20.61 -16.56 48.70
C ASN A 678 20.87 -15.56 47.56
N GLY A 679 19.85 -15.28 46.76
CA GLY A 679 19.90 -14.39 45.61
C GLY A 679 20.37 -15.02 44.29
N SER A 680 20.76 -16.30 44.24
CA SER A 680 21.18 -16.91 42.96
C SER A 680 20.03 -16.94 41.94
N MET A 681 20.33 -16.72 40.66
CA MET A 681 19.36 -16.85 39.57
C MET A 681 19.21 -18.31 39.11
N TRP A 682 17.99 -18.66 38.69
CA TRP A 682 17.60 -20.00 38.25
C TRP A 682 16.80 -19.91 36.95
N VAL A 683 16.87 -20.95 36.12
CA VAL A 683 16.19 -21.05 34.82
C VAL A 683 15.55 -22.41 34.62
N SER A 684 14.32 -22.37 34.10
CA SER A 684 13.59 -23.52 33.55
C SER A 684 12.97 -23.16 32.20
N THR A 685 12.63 -24.17 31.40
CA THR A 685 12.01 -24.00 30.08
C THR A 685 10.74 -24.82 29.97
N PHE A 686 9.75 -24.32 29.24
CA PHE A 686 8.50 -25.00 28.91
C PHE A 686 8.41 -25.26 27.41
N ASP A 687 8.07 -26.51 27.06
CA ASP A 687 8.01 -27.01 25.67
C ASP A 687 6.59 -27.03 25.05
N GLY A 688 5.63 -26.39 25.72
CA GLY A 688 4.20 -26.44 25.37
C GLY A 688 3.41 -27.48 26.17
N GLN A 689 4.09 -28.43 26.84
CA GLN A 689 3.47 -29.49 27.64
C GLN A 689 4.12 -29.67 29.03
N ASN A 690 5.44 -29.64 29.11
CA ASN A 690 6.22 -29.96 30.31
C ASN A 690 7.23 -28.86 30.62
N TRP A 691 7.49 -28.66 31.91
CA TRP A 691 8.60 -27.86 32.39
C TRP A 691 9.86 -28.71 32.53
N SER A 692 11.02 -28.16 32.17
CA SER A 692 12.33 -28.76 32.42
C SER A 692 12.62 -28.85 33.91
N GLU A 693 13.66 -29.61 34.27
CA GLU A 693 14.30 -29.41 35.57
C GLU A 693 14.76 -27.96 35.72
N ASP A 694 14.70 -27.46 36.95
CA ASP A 694 15.04 -26.10 37.32
C ASP A 694 16.54 -26.02 37.65
N THR A 695 17.28 -25.14 36.97
CA THR A 695 18.75 -25.14 36.95
C THR A 695 19.34 -23.80 37.38
N MET A 696 20.33 -23.84 38.27
CA MET A 696 21.00 -22.64 38.76
C MET A 696 21.91 -22.04 37.68
N LEU A 697 21.86 -20.73 37.50
CA LEU A 697 22.83 -19.95 36.72
C LEU A 697 24.08 -19.71 37.58
N PRO A 698 25.24 -20.35 37.29
CA PRO A 698 26.39 -20.27 38.19
C PRO A 698 26.98 -18.85 38.23
N ASN A 699 27.30 -18.37 39.43
CA ASN A 699 27.82 -17.02 39.69
C ASN A 699 26.89 -15.84 39.32
N HIS A 700 25.63 -16.10 38.99
CA HIS A 700 24.64 -15.08 38.65
C HIS A 700 23.70 -14.84 39.83
N PHE A 701 23.59 -13.58 40.27
CA PHE A 701 22.87 -13.25 41.50
C PHE A 701 22.07 -11.94 41.38
N THR A 702 20.90 -11.87 42.02
CA THR A 702 20.01 -10.71 42.04
C THR A 702 19.31 -10.53 43.39
N SER A 703 18.96 -9.28 43.77
CA SER A 703 18.04 -9.00 44.88
C SER A 703 16.56 -8.90 44.48
N GLY A 704 16.25 -8.80 43.18
CA GLY A 704 14.90 -8.56 42.68
C GLY A 704 14.45 -9.56 41.61
N GLY A 705 13.40 -9.19 40.88
CA GLY A 705 13.01 -9.88 39.65
C GLY A 705 14.01 -9.63 38.52
N PRO A 706 14.26 -10.63 37.65
CA PRO A 706 14.88 -10.41 36.36
C PRO A 706 13.86 -9.84 35.35
N ALA A 707 14.35 -9.50 34.15
CA ALA A 707 13.56 -9.21 32.97
C ALA A 707 14.19 -9.90 31.74
N LEU A 708 13.38 -10.48 30.87
CA LEU A 708 13.84 -11.25 29.71
C LEU A 708 13.33 -10.69 28.39
N VAL A 709 14.17 -10.73 27.36
CA VAL A 709 13.77 -10.45 25.98
C VAL A 709 14.75 -11.09 24.98
N VAL A 710 14.32 -11.34 23.75
CA VAL A 710 15.19 -11.87 22.69
C VAL A 710 15.60 -10.77 21.72
N VAL A 711 16.90 -10.58 21.52
CA VAL A 711 17.49 -9.63 20.55
C VAL A 711 18.65 -10.29 19.81
N ASN A 712 18.65 -10.21 18.47
CA ASN A 712 19.70 -10.75 17.60
C ASN A 712 20.11 -12.20 17.93
N ASP A 713 19.12 -13.10 18.02
CA ASP A 713 19.27 -14.51 18.41
C ASP A 713 19.93 -14.77 19.78
N LEU A 714 19.98 -13.76 20.66
CA LEU A 714 20.38 -13.89 22.06
C LEU A 714 19.18 -13.65 22.97
N LEU A 715 18.96 -14.55 23.92
CA LEU A 715 18.09 -14.27 25.07
C LEU A 715 18.88 -13.41 26.05
N VAL A 716 18.40 -12.20 26.31
CA VAL A 716 19.02 -11.23 27.22
C VAL A 716 18.24 -11.22 28.52
N CYS A 717 18.96 -11.31 29.63
CA CYS A 717 18.43 -11.11 30.97
C CYS A 717 19.04 -9.84 31.54
N MET A 718 18.20 -8.91 32.00
CA MET A 718 18.62 -7.80 32.86
C MET A 718 18.02 -7.96 34.24
N HIS A 719 18.79 -7.65 35.27
CA HIS A 719 18.38 -7.82 36.67
C HIS A 719 19.09 -6.81 37.55
N GLU A 720 18.56 -6.60 38.75
CA GLU A 720 19.31 -5.90 39.80
C GLU A 720 20.47 -6.79 40.27
N ALA A 721 21.61 -6.19 40.61
CA ALA A 721 22.72 -6.84 41.29
C ALA A 721 22.34 -7.26 42.74
N PRO A 722 23.14 -8.08 43.43
CA PRO A 722 22.80 -8.55 44.77
C PRO A 722 22.80 -7.45 45.83
N ALA A 723 22.09 -7.72 46.94
CA ALA A 723 22.07 -6.90 48.15
C ALA A 723 21.51 -5.47 47.95
N GLU A 724 20.56 -5.30 47.03
CA GLU A 724 19.76 -4.07 46.87
C GLU A 724 20.64 -2.84 46.56
N THR A 725 21.71 -3.02 45.78
CA THR A 725 22.60 -1.92 45.37
C THR A 725 21.98 -1.04 44.29
N GLY A 726 20.84 -1.45 43.70
CA GLY A 726 20.20 -0.74 42.61
C GLY A 726 20.94 -0.82 41.27
N THR A 727 22.05 -1.56 41.20
CA THR A 727 22.90 -1.68 40.01
C THR A 727 22.25 -2.61 38.98
N LEU A 728 22.06 -2.15 37.75
CA LEU A 728 21.59 -3.02 36.66
C LEU A 728 22.73 -3.86 36.08
N MET A 729 22.50 -5.17 36.04
CA MET A 729 23.38 -6.18 35.45
C MET A 729 22.75 -6.76 34.18
N GLU A 730 23.58 -7.21 33.24
CA GLU A 730 23.14 -7.91 32.03
C GLU A 730 23.91 -9.23 31.85
N THR A 731 23.18 -10.31 31.60
CA THR A 731 23.72 -11.57 31.08
C THR A 731 23.00 -12.01 29.80
N ARG A 732 23.67 -12.81 28.96
CA ARG A 732 23.22 -13.18 27.60
C ARG A 732 23.36 -14.67 27.35
N PHE A 733 22.30 -15.29 26.87
CA PHE A 733 22.27 -16.70 26.47
C PHE A 733 22.22 -16.85 24.94
N ASN A 734 23.15 -17.62 24.40
CA ASN A 734 23.27 -17.86 22.95
C ASN A 734 22.57 -19.16 22.46
N GLY A 735 21.85 -19.86 23.35
CA GLY A 735 21.30 -21.20 23.10
C GLY A 735 22.17 -22.34 23.61
N THR A 736 23.37 -22.07 24.13
CA THR A 736 24.26 -23.08 24.73
C THR A 736 24.89 -22.64 26.05
N THR A 737 25.25 -21.36 26.18
CA THR A 737 25.95 -20.80 27.35
C THR A 737 25.43 -19.43 27.69
N TRP A 738 25.31 -19.13 28.99
CA TRP A 738 25.17 -17.78 29.51
C TRP A 738 26.55 -17.09 29.55
N SER A 739 26.59 -15.78 29.34
CA SER A 739 27.79 -14.96 29.59
C SER A 739 28.04 -14.80 31.09
N GLU A 740 29.12 -14.13 31.47
CA GLU A 740 29.24 -13.58 32.82
C GLU A 740 28.28 -12.37 32.99
N ASP A 741 27.96 -12.00 34.23
CA ASP A 741 27.20 -10.78 34.54
C ASP A 741 28.03 -9.53 34.21
N ASN A 742 27.45 -8.63 33.41
CA ASN A 742 28.07 -7.37 33.01
C ASN A 742 27.34 -6.18 33.63
N GLU A 743 28.06 -5.37 34.41
CA GLU A 743 27.53 -4.12 34.97
C GLU A 743 27.21 -3.10 33.86
N LEU A 744 25.95 -2.68 33.80
CA LEU A 744 25.48 -1.65 32.87
C LEU A 744 25.83 -0.27 33.43
N LEU A 745 27.06 0.18 33.21
CA LEU A 745 27.50 1.52 33.61
C LEU A 745 26.78 2.62 32.82
N VAL A 746 25.93 3.44 33.47
CA VAL A 746 25.11 4.50 32.84
C VAL A 746 25.65 5.89 33.18
N ALA A 747 25.78 6.75 32.17
CA ALA A 747 26.36 8.09 32.29
C ALA A 747 25.31 9.12 32.76
N GLY A 748 25.40 9.47 34.06
CA GLY A 748 24.54 10.45 34.71
C GLY A 748 24.10 9.96 36.09
N ASN A 749 24.81 10.38 37.14
CA ASN A 749 24.48 10.19 38.56
C ASN A 749 24.08 8.78 39.08
N GLY A 750 24.39 7.71 38.35
CA GLY A 750 24.79 6.41 38.91
C GLY A 750 23.78 5.66 39.80
N TYR A 751 23.05 4.75 39.15
CA TYR A 751 22.51 3.48 39.65
C TYR A 751 21.38 3.49 40.67
N GLY A 752 20.29 2.86 40.26
CA GLY A 752 19.19 2.49 41.11
C GLY A 752 17.97 2.13 40.30
N THR A 753 17.59 0.86 40.31
CA THR A 753 16.19 0.49 40.18
C THR A 753 15.81 -0.31 41.43
N SER A 754 14.64 -0.03 42.00
CA SER A 754 14.11 -0.66 43.21
C SER A 754 13.34 -1.97 42.93
N GLY A 755 13.38 -2.45 41.68
CA GLY A 755 12.79 -3.69 41.23
C GLY A 755 13.18 -4.02 39.78
N PRO A 756 12.56 -5.03 39.14
CA PRO A 756 12.88 -5.39 37.76
C PRO A 756 12.69 -4.23 36.76
N PRO A 757 13.56 -4.09 35.75
CA PRO A 757 13.26 -3.27 34.57
C PRO A 757 12.17 -3.94 33.71
N ALA A 758 11.56 -3.18 32.80
CA ALA A 758 10.78 -3.74 31.70
C ALA A 758 11.52 -3.56 30.38
N LEU A 759 11.65 -4.66 29.64
CA LEU A 759 12.39 -4.75 28.38
C LEU A 759 11.44 -4.99 27.22
N VAL A 760 11.68 -4.31 26.09
CA VAL A 760 11.04 -4.66 24.82
C VAL A 760 12.04 -4.51 23.69
N VAL A 761 11.89 -5.34 22.66
CA VAL A 761 12.64 -5.20 21.41
C VAL A 761 11.72 -4.67 20.33
N HIS A 762 12.18 -3.61 19.68
CA HIS A 762 11.46 -2.94 18.61
C HIS A 762 12.46 -2.51 17.54
N ASN A 763 12.20 -2.80 16.27
CA ASN A 763 13.11 -2.50 15.16
C ASN A 763 14.57 -2.95 15.39
N GLY A 764 14.75 -4.15 15.95
CA GLY A 764 16.06 -4.75 16.27
C GLY A 764 16.83 -4.08 17.41
N ARG A 765 16.26 -3.04 18.05
CA ARG A 765 16.83 -2.32 19.18
C ARG A 765 16.20 -2.74 20.49
N LEU A 766 17.00 -2.74 21.55
CA LEU A 766 16.58 -3.06 22.91
C LEU A 766 16.26 -1.77 23.66
N PHE A 767 14.99 -1.64 24.05
CA PHE A 767 14.50 -0.54 24.86
C PHE A 767 14.25 -1.02 26.28
N CYS A 768 14.60 -0.19 27.26
CA CYS A 768 14.42 -0.47 28.67
C CYS A 768 13.77 0.72 29.37
N VAL A 769 12.79 0.44 30.22
CA VAL A 769 12.25 1.37 31.21
C VAL A 769 12.36 0.76 32.60
N HIS A 770 12.58 1.59 33.61
CA HIS A 770 12.72 1.14 34.99
C HIS A 770 12.25 2.20 35.98
N GLU A 771 12.02 1.79 37.23
CA GLU A 771 11.88 2.75 38.33
C GLU A 771 13.25 3.42 38.61
N GLY A 772 13.23 4.69 39.02
CA GLY A 772 14.42 5.47 39.30
C GLY A 772 15.12 5.14 40.61
N VAL A 773 16.22 5.87 40.85
CA VAL A 773 17.17 5.56 41.92
C VAL A 773 16.57 5.72 43.31
N GLY A 774 16.55 4.61 44.07
CA GLY A 774 16.20 4.61 45.49
C GLY A 774 14.72 4.90 45.76
N GLU A 775 13.81 4.32 44.97
CA GLU A 775 12.35 4.54 45.07
C GLU A 775 11.99 6.03 44.91
N ASP A 776 12.61 6.74 43.94
CA ASP A 776 12.28 8.15 43.64
C ASP A 776 10.81 8.37 43.23
N GLY A 777 10.13 7.28 42.86
CA GLY A 777 8.74 7.20 42.47
C GLY A 777 8.50 7.77 41.08
N TYR A 778 9.48 7.69 40.17
CA TYR A 778 9.37 8.08 38.76
C TYR A 778 9.88 6.99 37.81
N VAL A 779 9.40 7.02 36.57
CA VAL A 779 9.83 6.11 35.50
C VAL A 779 10.95 6.75 34.68
N TRP A 780 11.98 5.95 34.43
CA TRP A 780 13.21 6.29 33.72
C TRP A 780 13.42 5.34 32.54
N SER A 781 14.35 5.69 31.64
CA SER A 781 14.54 4.98 30.37
C SER A 781 15.97 5.11 29.86
N PHE A 782 16.50 4.02 29.32
CA PHE A 782 17.78 4.01 28.62
C PHE A 782 17.71 3.17 27.35
N ASN A 783 18.71 3.34 26.49
CA ASN A 783 18.85 2.62 25.24
C ASN A 783 20.31 2.14 25.05
N ARG A 784 20.52 1.11 24.22
CA ARG A 784 21.85 0.75 23.72
C ARG A 784 22.03 1.39 22.34
N PRO A 785 23.09 2.21 22.13
CA PRO A 785 24.41 2.09 22.77
C PRO A 785 24.80 3.25 23.71
N ASP A 786 23.96 4.26 23.89
CA ASP A 786 24.32 5.50 24.59
C ASP A 786 24.68 5.31 26.07
N ARG A 787 24.07 4.33 26.75
CA ARG A 787 24.13 4.15 28.20
C ARG A 787 23.89 5.48 28.93
N THR A 788 22.85 6.21 28.54
CA THR A 788 22.38 7.42 29.22
C THR A 788 20.99 7.18 29.78
N ASP A 789 20.73 7.70 30.98
CA ASP A 789 19.42 7.61 31.60
C ASP A 789 18.60 8.87 31.31
N LYS A 790 17.30 8.70 31.13
CA LYS A 790 16.36 9.78 30.82
C LYS A 790 15.02 9.53 31.51
N GLN A 791 14.68 10.43 32.43
CA GLN A 791 13.39 10.46 33.09
C GLN A 791 12.27 10.65 32.06
N LEU A 792 11.25 9.79 32.11
CA LEU A 792 10.10 9.88 31.22
C LEU A 792 9.10 10.93 31.72
N THR A 793 8.45 11.61 30.78
CA THR A 793 7.51 12.70 31.07
C THR A 793 6.25 12.62 30.20
N SER A 794 5.09 12.86 30.79
CA SER A 794 3.79 12.93 30.11
C SER A 794 3.29 14.38 29.98
N GLY A 795 2.53 14.67 28.92
CA GLY A 795 1.78 15.93 28.74
C GLY A 795 2.27 16.79 27.56
N LEU A 796 1.33 17.33 26.78
CA LEU A 796 1.59 18.07 25.53
C LEU A 796 2.13 19.49 25.74
N PHE A 797 1.69 20.20 26.78
CA PHE A 797 2.02 21.61 27.02
C PHE A 797 2.92 21.84 28.24
N GLU A 798 2.94 20.90 29.18
CA GLU A 798 3.75 20.94 30.40
C GLU A 798 4.22 19.51 30.70
N LYS A 799 5.46 19.18 30.31
CA LYS A 799 6.04 17.84 30.51
C LYS A 799 6.23 17.56 32.00
N LYS A 800 5.42 16.67 32.56
CA LYS A 800 5.48 16.24 33.97
C LYS A 800 6.11 14.85 34.08
N PRO A 801 7.05 14.60 35.00
CA PRO A 801 7.61 13.28 35.22
C PRO A 801 6.53 12.22 35.47
N ILE A 802 6.62 11.08 34.79
CA ILE A 802 5.70 9.95 34.97
C ILE A 802 6.02 9.31 36.32
N GLY A 803 5.07 9.35 37.25
CA GLY A 803 5.23 8.85 38.61
C GLY A 803 4.74 7.42 38.78
N THR A 804 5.45 6.61 39.57
CA THR A 804 5.07 5.23 39.88
C THR A 804 5.32 4.86 41.35
N SER A 805 4.92 3.65 41.76
CA SER A 805 5.15 3.06 43.09
C SER A 805 5.59 1.60 43.05
N GLY A 806 6.05 1.15 41.89
CA GLY A 806 6.59 -0.17 41.66
C GLY A 806 7.08 -0.31 40.21
N PRO A 807 7.69 -1.44 39.86
CA PRO A 807 8.19 -1.68 38.51
C PRO A 807 7.14 -1.44 37.41
N PRO A 808 7.51 -0.72 36.32
CA PRO A 808 6.66 -0.58 35.15
C PRO A 808 6.58 -1.88 34.34
N ALA A 809 5.64 -1.93 33.41
CA ALA A 809 5.53 -2.93 32.35
C ALA A 809 5.54 -2.23 30.98
N LEU A 810 6.19 -2.84 29.99
CA LEU A 810 6.39 -2.26 28.66
C LEU A 810 6.16 -3.31 27.57
N THR A 811 5.43 -2.95 26.52
CA THR A 811 5.34 -3.74 25.28
C THR A 811 5.14 -2.83 24.08
N VAL A 812 5.20 -3.38 22.86
CA VAL A 812 4.77 -2.69 21.63
C VAL A 812 3.38 -3.18 21.24
N TYR A 813 2.46 -2.26 20.97
CA TYR A 813 1.11 -2.52 20.45
C TYR A 813 0.81 -1.49 19.35
N ASN A 814 0.40 -1.96 18.17
CA ASN A 814 0.15 -1.11 16.99
C ASN A 814 1.28 -0.10 16.71
N ASP A 815 2.52 -0.59 16.70
CA ASP A 815 3.77 0.17 16.45
C ASP A 815 4.08 1.27 17.50
N ARG A 816 3.41 1.25 18.66
CA ARG A 816 3.61 2.21 19.76
C ARG A 816 4.05 1.51 21.04
N PHE A 817 4.92 2.17 21.79
CA PHE A 817 5.36 1.69 23.10
C PHE A 817 4.25 1.94 24.14
N MET A 818 3.73 0.87 24.73
CA MET A 818 2.71 0.91 25.77
C MET A 818 3.36 0.70 27.12
N LEU A 819 3.50 1.79 27.89
CA LEU A 819 3.94 1.76 29.29
C LEU A 819 2.71 1.58 30.19
N LEU A 820 2.74 0.62 31.10
CA LEU A 820 1.73 0.40 32.15
C LEU A 820 2.40 0.36 33.53
N HIS A 821 1.79 0.95 34.56
CA HIS A 821 2.37 0.99 35.90
C HIS A 821 1.33 1.24 37.00
N GLU A 822 1.68 1.02 38.28
CA GLU A 822 0.90 1.56 39.40
C GLU A 822 1.18 3.06 39.56
N GLY A 823 0.18 3.84 39.99
CA GLY A 823 0.30 5.27 40.21
C GLY A 823 1.19 5.62 41.41
N ARG A 824 1.71 6.85 41.42
CA ARG A 824 2.62 7.32 42.48
C ARG A 824 1.92 7.46 43.84
N GLY A 825 2.55 6.94 44.89
CA GLY A 825 2.02 6.91 46.25
C GLY A 825 1.14 5.70 46.59
N LYS A 826 1.21 4.62 45.80
CA LYS A 826 0.34 3.43 45.87
C LYS A 826 -1.15 3.81 45.90
N ASP A 827 -1.58 4.56 44.88
CA ASP A 827 -2.99 4.93 44.73
C ASP A 827 -3.91 3.70 44.48
N GLY A 828 -3.30 2.57 44.09
CA GLY A 828 -3.96 1.31 43.80
C GLY A 828 -4.71 1.34 42.47
N TYR A 829 -4.27 2.14 41.51
CA TYR A 829 -4.83 2.20 40.16
C TYR A 829 -3.79 1.86 39.09
N LEU A 830 -4.25 1.22 38.01
CA LEU A 830 -3.46 1.07 36.79
C LEU A 830 -3.36 2.44 36.11
N TRP A 831 -2.15 2.77 35.65
CA TRP A 831 -1.89 3.92 34.79
C TRP A 831 -1.23 3.44 33.50
N GLY A 832 -1.39 4.22 32.44
CA GLY A 832 -0.85 3.91 31.14
C GLY A 832 -0.38 5.14 30.40
N SER A 833 0.71 5.00 29.64
CA SER A 833 1.28 6.04 28.81
C SER A 833 1.72 5.46 27.47
N VAL A 834 1.54 6.23 26.42
CA VAL A 834 2.04 5.91 25.07
C VAL A 834 3.36 6.65 24.89
N LEU A 835 4.45 5.94 24.63
CA LEU A 835 5.78 6.50 24.40
C LEU A 835 6.17 6.41 22.92
N SER A 836 7.06 7.31 22.50
CA SER A 836 7.70 7.33 21.18
C SER A 836 9.16 6.89 21.26
N SER A 837 9.78 6.59 20.11
CA SER A 837 11.24 6.37 20.05
C SER A 837 12.05 7.59 20.51
N SER A 838 11.51 8.81 20.38
CA SER A 838 12.13 10.06 20.84
C SER A 838 12.16 10.19 22.38
N ASP A 839 11.36 9.39 23.09
CA ASP A 839 11.34 9.37 24.56
C ASP A 839 12.55 8.63 25.14
N PHE A 840 13.22 7.79 24.36
CA PHE A 840 14.48 7.13 24.71
C PHE A 840 15.72 7.94 24.27
N PRO A 841 16.91 7.69 24.84
CA PRO A 841 18.14 8.33 24.39
C PRO A 841 18.77 7.69 23.11
N VAL A 842 19.73 8.41 22.51
CA VAL A 842 20.48 8.03 21.29
C VAL A 842 21.90 8.65 21.32
N ASN A 843 22.92 7.95 20.82
CA ASN A 843 24.29 8.48 20.66
C ASN A 843 24.87 8.12 19.26
N PRO A 844 25.54 9.05 18.50
CA PRO A 844 25.75 8.87 17.05
C PRO A 844 26.98 8.07 16.58
N SER A 845 27.79 7.45 17.46
CA SER A 845 29.22 7.18 17.17
C SER A 845 29.67 5.72 16.98
N GLU A 846 28.76 4.78 16.67
CA GLU A 846 29.09 3.37 16.38
C GLU A 846 28.73 2.92 14.95
N TRP A 847 29.30 1.78 14.51
CA TRP A 847 29.05 1.22 13.18
C TRP A 847 27.63 0.65 13.05
N ALA A 848 26.81 1.31 12.24
CA ALA A 848 25.43 0.97 11.97
C ALA A 848 25.31 -0.16 10.92
N LEU A 849 25.43 -1.43 11.33
CA LEU A 849 25.16 -2.61 10.48
C LEU A 849 23.66 -2.84 10.23
N SER A 850 23.21 -2.96 8.97
CA SER A 850 21.91 -3.54 8.60
C SER A 850 22.12 -4.70 7.61
N GLU A 851 21.28 -5.72 7.68
CA GLU A 851 21.30 -6.87 6.77
C GLU A 851 19.92 -7.03 6.13
N GLY A 852 19.90 -7.36 4.85
CA GLY A 852 18.68 -7.62 4.09
C GLY A 852 18.73 -8.97 3.38
N ASP A 853 17.65 -9.24 2.66
CA ASP A 853 17.56 -10.39 1.76
C ASP A 853 18.47 -10.19 0.53
N ASN A 854 18.48 -11.15 -0.40
CA ASN A 854 19.19 -11.02 -1.68
C ASN A 854 20.70 -10.66 -1.57
N ALA A 855 21.36 -11.08 -0.50
CA ALA A 855 22.76 -10.78 -0.17
C ALA A 855 23.06 -9.31 0.18
N TYR A 856 22.06 -8.52 0.56
CA TYR A 856 22.23 -7.15 1.02
C TYR A 856 22.78 -7.06 2.44
N CYS A 857 23.72 -6.14 2.63
CA CYS A 857 24.37 -5.80 3.88
C CYS A 857 24.88 -4.35 3.76
N TYR A 858 24.68 -3.55 4.80
CA TYR A 858 24.97 -2.12 4.86
C TYR A 858 25.66 -1.81 6.19
N SER A 859 26.61 -0.89 6.22
CA SER A 859 27.38 -0.52 7.41
C SER A 859 27.90 0.90 7.31
N ALA A 860 27.54 1.79 8.24
CA ALA A 860 28.03 3.17 8.26
C ALA A 860 28.58 3.58 9.63
N CYS A 861 29.60 4.44 9.64
CA CYS A 861 30.20 5.03 10.83
C CYS A 861 30.25 6.54 10.65
N VAL A 862 29.52 7.26 11.51
CA VAL A 862 29.40 8.72 11.48
C VAL A 862 30.03 9.29 12.74
N VAL A 863 30.78 10.38 12.61
CA VAL A 863 31.32 11.17 13.72
C VAL A 863 31.09 12.64 13.41
N THR A 864 30.38 13.33 14.31
CA THR A 864 30.13 14.76 14.18
C THR A 864 31.33 15.58 14.67
N LYS A 865 31.48 16.79 14.13
CA LYS A 865 32.66 17.64 14.34
C LYS A 865 32.87 18.08 15.81
N ASP A 866 31.81 18.08 16.61
CA ASP A 866 31.83 18.56 18.01
C ASP A 866 32.47 17.57 19.01
N THR A 867 32.96 16.42 18.54
CA THR A 867 33.65 15.45 19.38
C THR A 867 35.07 15.90 19.72
N ASN A 868 35.27 16.37 20.97
CA ASN A 868 36.58 16.65 21.58
C ASN A 868 37.46 15.39 21.83
N ARG A 869 37.21 14.27 21.12
CA ARG A 869 37.91 13.00 21.26
C ARG A 869 38.31 12.46 19.88
N SER A 870 39.47 11.81 19.79
CA SER A 870 39.87 11.06 18.60
C SER A 870 39.02 9.81 18.46
N HIS A 871 38.63 9.48 17.23
CA HIS A 871 37.91 8.26 16.91
C HIS A 871 38.87 7.13 16.53
N ALA A 872 38.60 5.91 16.99
CA ALA A 872 39.23 4.70 16.49
C ALA A 872 38.26 3.52 16.67
N SER A 873 37.86 2.88 15.56
CA SER A 873 36.99 1.71 15.56
C SER A 873 37.44 0.65 14.56
N ARG A 874 37.06 -0.60 14.83
CA ARG A 874 37.17 -1.72 13.88
C ARG A 874 35.81 -2.37 13.76
N HIS A 875 35.39 -2.61 12.53
CA HIS A 875 34.13 -3.27 12.17
C HIS A 875 34.40 -4.49 11.30
N THR A 876 33.48 -5.45 11.33
CA THR A 876 33.51 -6.62 10.46
C THR A 876 32.16 -6.76 9.78
N MET A 877 32.16 -6.73 8.45
CA MET A 877 30.99 -6.88 7.61
C MET A 877 30.98 -8.29 7.01
N ASN A 878 29.89 -9.03 7.16
CA ASN A 878 29.76 -10.35 6.53
C ASN A 878 29.13 -10.19 5.13
N VAL A 879 29.95 -10.38 4.09
CA VAL A 879 29.45 -10.39 2.71
C VAL A 879 28.94 -11.79 2.40
N ARG A 880 27.64 -11.89 2.12
CA ARG A 880 26.97 -13.16 1.77
C ARG A 880 27.23 -13.54 0.31
N GLU A 881 27.07 -14.82 -0.01
CA GLU A 881 27.25 -15.32 -1.38
C GLU A 881 26.18 -14.76 -2.33
N GLY A 882 26.59 -14.44 -3.57
CA GLY A 882 25.70 -13.89 -4.60
C GLY A 882 25.62 -12.35 -4.66
N ALA A 883 26.29 -11.61 -3.76
CA ALA A 883 26.35 -10.15 -3.86
C ALA A 883 27.08 -9.70 -5.16
N PRO A 884 26.43 -8.95 -6.09
CA PRO A 884 27.07 -8.48 -7.32
C PRO A 884 28.17 -7.43 -7.09
N PHE A 885 28.06 -6.60 -6.04
CA PHE A 885 29.04 -5.57 -5.71
C PHE A 885 29.20 -5.37 -4.21
N LEU A 886 30.40 -4.95 -3.80
CA LEU A 886 30.72 -4.35 -2.50
C LEU A 886 31.31 -2.96 -2.77
N TYR A 887 30.85 -1.93 -2.06
CA TYR A 887 31.38 -0.58 -2.11
C TYR A 887 31.75 -0.06 -0.71
N ALA A 888 32.64 0.94 -0.67
CA ALA A 888 32.88 1.76 0.51
C ALA A 888 33.26 3.19 0.11
N VAL A 889 32.80 4.18 0.88
CA VAL A 889 33.04 5.61 0.65
C VAL A 889 33.39 6.30 1.98
N LEU A 890 34.26 7.31 1.94
CA LEU A 890 34.60 8.16 3.08
C LEU A 890 34.52 9.64 2.70
N THR A 891 33.59 10.36 3.33
CA THR A 891 33.34 11.79 3.17
C THR A 891 33.45 12.54 4.50
N LYS A 892 33.54 13.87 4.42
CA LYS A 892 33.74 14.77 5.56
C LYS A 892 32.51 14.88 6.48
N ASP A 893 31.33 14.75 5.92
CA ASP A 893 30.03 14.74 6.60
C ASP A 893 28.95 14.33 5.57
N ASP A 894 27.68 14.30 5.98
CA ASP A 894 26.53 14.00 5.12
C ASP A 894 26.24 15.07 4.05
N THR A 895 26.89 16.24 4.12
CA THR A 895 26.60 17.39 3.25
C THR A 895 27.76 17.77 2.32
N SER A 896 28.87 17.01 2.38
CA SER A 896 30.10 17.31 1.64
C SER A 896 30.74 16.05 1.04
N ILE A 897 31.07 16.08 -0.26
CA ILE A 897 31.87 15.03 -0.92
C ILE A 897 33.39 15.15 -0.66
N ASP A 898 33.82 16.14 0.13
CA ASP A 898 35.23 16.36 0.45
C ASP A 898 35.79 15.18 1.26
N PHE A 899 37.08 14.93 1.08
CA PHE A 899 37.78 13.96 1.92
C PHE A 899 38.08 14.57 3.32
N PRO A 900 37.73 13.89 4.43
CA PRO A 900 38.03 14.35 5.78
C PRO A 900 39.53 14.25 6.10
N THR A 901 40.24 15.35 5.87
CA THR A 901 41.67 15.46 6.20
C THR A 901 41.88 15.24 7.70
N GLY A 902 42.68 14.24 8.06
CA GLY A 902 42.86 13.79 9.45
C GLY A 902 42.16 12.48 9.80
N THR A 903 41.65 11.74 8.80
CA THR A 903 41.09 10.39 8.98
C THR A 903 41.85 9.31 8.21
N LEU A 904 41.63 8.06 8.61
CA LEU A 904 42.21 6.87 8.00
C LEU A 904 41.20 5.72 8.01
N LEU A 905 40.69 5.36 6.83
CA LEU A 905 39.97 4.12 6.56
C LEU A 905 40.92 3.11 5.92
N THR A 906 40.90 1.88 6.41
CA THR A 906 41.58 0.73 5.81
C THR A 906 40.63 -0.45 5.72
N ILE A 907 40.67 -1.17 4.60
CA ILE A 907 39.77 -2.30 4.31
C ILE A 907 40.61 -3.54 3.94
N GLN A 908 40.25 -4.67 4.54
CA GLN A 908 40.88 -5.97 4.30
C GLN A 908 39.81 -7.03 3.96
N GLY A 909 40.01 -7.75 2.86
CA GLY A 909 39.12 -8.83 2.42
C GLY A 909 39.33 -10.15 3.19
N PRO A 910 38.42 -11.13 3.02
CA PRO A 910 38.42 -12.39 3.78
C PRO A 910 39.68 -13.26 3.59
N ASP A 911 40.39 -13.10 2.47
CA ASP A 911 41.64 -13.80 2.16
C ASP A 911 42.91 -13.09 2.67
N GLY A 912 42.73 -11.98 3.40
CA GLY A 912 43.81 -11.14 3.90
C GLY A 912 44.28 -10.05 2.93
N THR A 913 43.72 -9.94 1.72
CA THR A 913 44.04 -8.87 0.75
C THR A 913 43.73 -7.50 1.34
N LYS A 914 44.69 -6.58 1.30
CA LYS A 914 44.54 -5.19 1.72
C LYS A 914 44.31 -4.28 0.52
N TYR A 915 43.34 -3.39 0.63
CA TYR A 915 43.02 -2.40 -0.40
C TYR A 915 43.69 -1.06 -0.05
N ASP A 916 45.02 -1.02 -0.12
CA ASP A 916 45.86 0.08 0.40
C ASP A 916 46.56 0.95 -0.68
N ARG A 917 46.16 0.78 -1.95
CA ARG A 917 46.73 1.46 -3.13
C ARG A 917 45.64 1.74 -4.14
N SER A 918 45.78 2.83 -4.89
CA SER A 918 44.87 3.13 -5.99
C SER A 918 44.94 2.06 -7.08
N ALA A 919 43.79 1.64 -7.58
CA ALA A 919 43.64 0.65 -8.64
C ALA A 919 42.40 0.98 -9.48
N ASP A 920 42.49 0.76 -10.78
CA ASP A 920 41.42 0.93 -11.76
C ASP A 920 41.53 -0.25 -12.74
N GLU A 921 40.75 -1.29 -12.47
CA GLU A 921 40.81 -2.58 -13.16
C GLU A 921 39.38 -3.11 -13.38
N GLU A 922 39.20 -3.97 -14.40
CA GLU A 922 37.91 -4.50 -14.90
C GLU A 922 36.89 -4.97 -13.82
N ASN A 923 37.37 -5.42 -12.66
CA ASN A 923 36.52 -5.90 -11.55
C ASN A 923 36.80 -5.22 -10.20
N ARG A 924 37.65 -4.18 -10.13
CA ARG A 924 37.93 -3.43 -8.90
C ARG A 924 38.40 -2.00 -9.12
N LEU A 925 37.88 -1.11 -8.29
CA LEU A 925 38.35 0.25 -8.10
C LEU A 925 38.83 0.43 -6.66
N VAL A 926 39.96 1.11 -6.49
CA VAL A 926 40.36 1.72 -5.23
C VAL A 926 40.82 3.15 -5.50
N ILE A 927 40.27 4.13 -4.77
CA ILE A 927 40.73 5.52 -4.79
C ILE A 927 41.28 5.84 -3.39
N MET A 928 42.57 6.17 -3.35
CA MET A 928 43.24 6.60 -2.11
C MET A 928 43.25 8.12 -1.98
N SER A 929 43.11 8.61 -0.75
CA SER A 929 43.44 9.98 -0.36
C SER A 929 44.58 9.91 0.66
N GLY A 930 45.81 10.18 0.21
CA GLY A 930 47.01 9.88 0.98
C GLY A 930 47.11 8.38 1.28
N SER A 931 47.13 8.01 2.56
CA SER A 931 47.14 6.61 3.03
C SER A 931 45.76 6.03 3.36
N SER A 932 44.67 6.80 3.14
CA SER A 932 43.31 6.41 3.48
C SER A 932 42.52 5.96 2.25
N VAL A 933 41.71 4.91 2.38
CA VAL A 933 40.72 4.55 1.36
C VAL A 933 39.65 5.65 1.33
N ARG A 934 39.50 6.33 0.19
CA ARG A 934 38.41 7.29 -0.04
C ARG A 934 37.21 6.62 -0.71
N CYS A 935 37.48 5.73 -1.66
CA CYS A 935 36.47 4.93 -2.35
C CYS A 935 37.02 3.53 -2.65
N LEU A 936 36.15 2.52 -2.54
CA LEU A 936 36.39 1.13 -2.92
C LEU A 936 35.15 0.65 -3.68
N ILE A 937 35.32 -0.03 -4.81
CA ILE A 937 34.26 -0.81 -5.46
C ILE A 937 34.85 -2.15 -5.90
N ILE A 938 34.22 -3.25 -5.53
CA ILE A 938 34.59 -4.62 -5.91
C ILE A 938 33.40 -5.27 -6.57
N LYS A 939 33.58 -5.77 -7.80
CA LYS A 939 32.60 -6.56 -8.54
C LYS A 939 32.75 -8.04 -8.18
N ASN A 940 31.64 -8.72 -7.91
CA ASN A 940 31.59 -10.09 -7.39
C ASN A 940 32.51 -10.28 -6.16
N PRO A 941 32.32 -9.49 -5.07
CA PRO A 941 33.13 -9.60 -3.85
C PRO A 941 33.15 -11.02 -3.30
N ARG A 942 34.30 -11.43 -2.77
CA ARG A 942 34.42 -12.74 -2.11
C ARG A 942 33.55 -12.79 -0.85
N PRO A 943 32.72 -13.85 -0.67
CA PRO A 943 31.94 -14.03 0.54
C PRO A 943 32.83 -14.20 1.78
N GLY A 944 32.30 -13.83 2.94
CA GLY A 944 32.97 -13.91 4.24
C GLY A 944 33.20 -12.55 4.90
N ASN A 945 34.09 -12.55 5.90
CA ASN A 945 34.30 -11.40 6.78
C ASN A 945 35.27 -10.37 6.19
N TRP A 946 34.75 -9.20 5.82
CA TRP A 946 35.52 -8.02 5.44
C TRP A 946 35.78 -7.15 6.66
N GLN A 947 37.04 -6.84 6.94
CA GLN A 947 37.42 -5.99 8.08
C GLN A 947 37.64 -4.55 7.63
N MET A 948 36.98 -3.62 8.33
CA MET A 948 37.17 -2.18 8.19
C MET A 948 37.78 -1.64 9.48
N THR A 949 38.84 -0.84 9.39
CA THR A 949 39.39 -0.10 10.53
C THR A 949 39.37 1.38 10.18
N MET A 950 38.71 2.18 11.00
CA MET A 950 38.49 3.61 10.80
C MET A 950 39.05 4.40 11.98
N SER A 951 39.76 5.49 11.72
CA SER A 951 40.20 6.43 12.74
C SER A 951 40.15 7.88 12.28
N GLY A 952 40.03 8.79 13.24
CA GLY A 952 39.94 10.24 13.01
C GLY A 952 40.54 11.03 14.17
N LEU A 953 41.20 12.14 13.86
CA LEU A 953 41.70 13.07 14.87
C LEU A 953 40.54 13.76 15.62
N ALA A 954 40.79 14.22 16.85
CA ALA A 954 39.79 14.96 17.62
C ALA A 954 39.35 16.25 16.88
N GLY A 955 38.06 16.56 16.89
CA GLY A 955 37.48 17.69 16.15
C GLY A 955 37.39 17.50 14.63
N VAL A 956 37.67 16.30 14.09
CA VAL A 956 37.47 15.96 12.68
C VAL A 956 36.22 15.10 12.54
N GLY A 957 35.16 15.71 11.99
CA GLY A 957 33.97 14.97 11.58
C GLY A 957 34.21 14.15 10.31
N PHE A 958 33.46 13.06 10.15
CA PHE A 958 33.44 12.23 8.95
C PHE A 958 32.17 11.37 8.87
N HIS A 959 31.83 10.94 7.66
CA HIS A 959 30.92 9.83 7.39
C HIS A 959 31.65 8.79 6.55
N CYS A 960 31.75 7.55 7.07
CA CYS A 960 32.18 6.38 6.31
C CYS A 960 30.99 5.45 6.07
N GLU A 961 30.79 5.03 4.83
CA GLU A 961 29.74 4.09 4.43
C GLU A 961 30.37 2.88 3.73
N CYS A 962 29.82 1.69 3.95
CA CYS A 962 30.20 0.43 3.31
C CYS A 962 28.93 -0.38 3.04
N GLY A 963 28.76 -0.89 1.81
CA GLY A 963 27.52 -1.56 1.41
C GLY A 963 27.75 -2.64 0.36
N THR A 964 26.89 -3.66 0.35
CA THR A 964 26.74 -4.56 -0.80
C THR A 964 25.51 -4.14 -1.59
N VAL A 965 25.47 -4.47 -2.88
CA VAL A 965 24.25 -4.30 -3.69
C VAL A 965 23.43 -5.60 -3.64
N PRO A 966 22.10 -5.56 -3.48
CA PRO A 966 21.27 -6.76 -3.57
C PRO A 966 21.34 -7.43 -4.95
N SER A 967 21.23 -8.74 -5.00
CA SER A 967 21.26 -9.55 -6.24
C SER A 967 19.99 -9.47 -7.09
N ARG A 968 18.87 -9.03 -6.51
CA ARG A 968 17.56 -8.77 -7.13
C ARG A 968 16.72 -7.88 -6.21
N ASP A 969 15.59 -7.40 -6.71
CA ASP A 969 14.62 -6.60 -5.94
C ASP A 969 15.29 -5.42 -5.23
N VAL A 970 16.20 -4.74 -5.94
CA VAL A 970 17.22 -3.86 -5.36
C VAL A 970 16.62 -2.75 -4.49
N TYR A 971 15.63 -2.04 -5.02
CA TYR A 971 14.98 -0.94 -4.32
C TYR A 971 14.28 -1.42 -3.05
N SER A 972 13.36 -2.39 -3.16
CA SER A 972 12.59 -2.91 -2.02
C SER A 972 13.46 -3.63 -0.99
N THR A 973 14.51 -4.33 -1.40
CA THR A 973 15.46 -4.97 -0.48
C THR A 973 16.21 -3.91 0.34
N ILE A 974 16.69 -2.84 -0.30
CA ILE A 974 17.38 -1.73 0.38
C ILE A 974 16.42 -0.99 1.30
N THR A 975 15.24 -0.58 0.81
CA THR A 975 14.30 0.20 1.61
C THR A 975 13.74 -0.62 2.77
N ASN A 976 13.42 -1.91 2.58
CA ASN A 976 12.96 -2.78 3.68
C ASN A 976 14.05 -3.07 4.72
N ALA A 977 15.31 -3.22 4.31
CA ALA A 977 16.42 -3.42 5.25
C ALA A 977 16.79 -2.14 6.02
N LEU A 978 16.55 -0.96 5.44
CA LEU A 978 16.77 0.32 6.12
C LEU A 978 15.56 0.77 6.96
N SER A 979 14.31 0.47 6.53
CA SER A 979 13.08 0.81 7.26
C SER A 979 12.90 -0.02 8.53
N LYS A 980 13.25 -1.32 8.51
CA LYS A 980 13.30 -2.24 9.68
C LYS A 980 14.15 -1.72 10.85
N ARG A 981 14.86 -0.59 10.69
CA ARG A 981 15.78 0.00 11.66
C ARG A 981 15.18 1.14 12.51
N GLY A 982 13.88 1.43 12.37
CA GLY A 982 13.22 2.51 13.10
C GLY A 982 13.70 3.90 12.65
N LEU A 983 13.96 4.02 11.35
CA LEU A 983 14.37 5.24 10.67
C LEU A 983 13.17 5.85 9.95
N THR A 984 12.12 6.15 10.73
CA THR A 984 10.88 6.83 10.31
C THR A 984 10.90 8.31 10.72
N GLU A 985 9.98 9.11 10.17
CA GLU A 985 10.08 10.58 10.05
C GLU A 985 10.28 11.35 11.38
N ASP A 986 9.82 10.84 12.52
CA ASP A 986 9.72 11.59 13.79
C ASP A 986 10.99 11.71 14.66
N THR A 987 12.12 11.08 14.30
CA THR A 987 13.38 11.16 15.12
C THR A 987 14.60 11.70 14.39
N ALA A 988 14.45 12.13 13.14
CA ALA A 988 15.56 12.60 12.31
C ALA A 988 15.75 14.12 12.39
N GLY A 989 16.68 14.59 13.21
CA GLY A 989 17.14 15.98 13.20
C GLY A 989 17.87 16.35 11.90
N THR A 990 17.10 16.75 10.88
CA THR A 990 17.40 17.63 9.71
C THR A 990 18.69 17.50 8.89
N THR A 991 19.66 16.62 9.21
CA THR A 991 20.97 16.57 8.51
C THR A 991 21.57 15.17 8.29
N GLY A 992 21.26 14.17 9.10
CA GLY A 992 21.95 12.86 9.10
C GLY A 992 21.56 11.83 8.02
N TRP A 993 20.93 12.24 6.91
CA TRP A 993 20.30 11.32 5.94
C TRP A 993 20.80 11.46 4.49
N VAL A 994 21.56 12.52 4.17
CA VAL A 994 21.91 12.85 2.78
C VAL A 994 23.12 12.02 2.28
N GLY A 995 23.90 11.40 3.16
CA GLY A 995 24.92 10.42 2.76
C GLY A 995 24.34 9.07 2.28
N PRO A 996 23.65 8.30 3.15
CA PRO A 996 23.30 6.88 2.91
C PRO A 996 22.46 6.63 1.66
N VAL A 997 21.43 7.45 1.48
CA VAL A 997 20.46 7.29 0.38
C VAL A 997 21.09 7.72 -0.95
N LEU A 998 21.99 8.71 -0.91
CA LEU A 998 22.64 9.26 -2.10
C LEU A 998 23.70 8.29 -2.64
N VAL A 999 24.56 7.72 -1.80
CA VAL A 999 25.56 6.72 -2.22
C VAL A 999 24.90 5.40 -2.63
N GLY A 1000 23.86 4.96 -1.91
CA GLY A 1000 23.06 3.78 -2.26
C GLY A 1000 22.38 3.89 -3.63
N LEU A 1001 21.74 5.03 -3.93
CA LEU A 1001 21.13 5.28 -5.25
C LEU A 1001 22.17 5.41 -6.37
N ILE A 1002 23.29 6.10 -6.12
CA ILE A 1002 24.41 6.20 -7.09
C ILE A 1002 24.95 4.81 -7.46
N THR A 1003 24.99 3.88 -6.50
CA THR A 1003 25.49 2.52 -6.73
C THR A 1003 24.43 1.59 -7.35
N ALA A 1004 23.14 1.78 -7.03
CA ALA A 1004 22.05 0.99 -7.62
C ALA A 1004 21.92 1.20 -9.15
N VAL A 1005 22.15 2.43 -9.64
CA VAL A 1005 22.15 2.75 -11.09
C VAL A 1005 23.31 2.04 -11.82
N ALA A 1006 24.41 1.71 -11.14
CA ALA A 1006 25.54 0.98 -11.72
C ALA A 1006 25.32 -0.54 -11.86
N ALA A 1007 24.25 -1.10 -11.29
CA ALA A 1007 24.13 -2.55 -11.07
C ALA A 1007 23.19 -3.32 -12.02
N VAL A 1008 22.33 -2.64 -12.80
CA VAL A 1008 21.27 -3.31 -13.59
C VAL A 1008 21.59 -3.41 -15.10
N GLY A 1009 22.75 -2.93 -15.55
CA GLY A 1009 23.20 -3.01 -16.94
C GLY A 1009 24.63 -3.56 -17.08
N THR A 1010 24.81 -4.63 -17.85
CA THR A 1010 26.12 -5.22 -18.14
C THR A 1010 27.01 -4.25 -18.95
N GLY A 1011 27.91 -3.50 -18.30
CA GLY A 1011 28.78 -2.57 -19.05
C GLY A 1011 29.67 -1.57 -18.29
N GLY A 1012 29.63 -1.48 -16.95
CA GLY A 1012 30.67 -0.94 -16.04
C GLY A 1012 31.33 0.44 -16.26
N LEU A 1013 30.86 1.50 -15.56
CA LEU A 1013 31.31 2.93 -15.65
C LEU A 1013 32.43 3.40 -14.69
N ASP A 1014 33.17 4.41 -15.17
CA ASP A 1014 34.24 5.15 -14.46
C ASP A 1014 33.67 5.97 -13.28
N PRO A 1015 34.31 5.99 -12.10
CA PRO A 1015 33.73 6.53 -10.88
C PRO A 1015 33.87 8.05 -10.72
N LEU A 1016 34.73 8.73 -11.48
CA LEU A 1016 34.95 10.17 -11.29
C LEU A 1016 33.76 11.01 -11.77
N THR A 1017 33.03 10.52 -12.78
CA THR A 1017 31.87 11.22 -13.36
C THR A 1017 30.62 11.12 -12.47
N GLY A 1018 30.41 9.99 -11.79
CA GLY A 1018 29.33 9.84 -10.81
C GLY A 1018 29.46 10.78 -9.60
N LEU A 1019 30.71 11.05 -9.18
CA LEU A 1019 31.02 11.92 -8.06
C LEU A 1019 30.63 13.41 -8.32
N LEU A 1020 30.79 13.88 -9.56
CA LEU A 1020 30.52 15.27 -9.96
C LEU A 1020 29.03 15.58 -10.12
N LEU A 1021 28.25 14.64 -10.65
CA LEU A 1021 26.79 14.80 -10.78
C LEU A 1021 26.08 14.73 -9.42
N GLY A 1022 26.54 13.84 -8.51
CA GLY A 1022 26.03 13.78 -7.14
C GLY A 1022 26.26 15.06 -6.33
N ALA A 1023 27.43 15.68 -6.48
CA ALA A 1023 27.74 16.96 -5.82
C ALA A 1023 26.81 18.11 -6.26
N MET A 1024 26.49 18.18 -7.57
CA MET A 1024 25.61 19.22 -8.11
C MET A 1024 24.16 19.04 -7.65
N ALA A 1025 23.66 17.80 -7.55
CA ALA A 1025 22.34 17.51 -7.00
C ALA A 1025 22.23 17.88 -5.51
N GLY A 1026 23.27 17.60 -4.71
CA GLY A 1026 23.34 18.01 -3.30
C GLY A 1026 23.33 19.53 -3.12
N VAL A 1027 24.08 20.27 -3.96
CA VAL A 1027 24.06 21.74 -3.98
C VAL A 1027 22.69 22.30 -4.40
N VAL A 1028 22.01 21.65 -5.34
CA VAL A 1028 20.63 22.02 -5.73
C VAL A 1028 19.65 21.83 -4.56
N ILE A 1029 19.73 20.72 -3.82
CA ILE A 1029 18.88 20.48 -2.64
C ILE A 1029 19.16 21.52 -1.54
N TRP A 1030 20.42 21.84 -1.28
CA TRP A 1030 20.82 22.88 -0.32
C TRP A 1030 20.40 24.30 -0.74
N ALA A 1031 20.46 24.61 -2.05
CA ALA A 1031 20.05 25.90 -2.59
C ALA A 1031 18.51 26.06 -2.68
N LEU A 1032 17.78 24.94 -2.86
CA LEU A 1032 16.32 24.89 -2.68
C LEU A 1032 15.93 25.18 -1.22
N SER A 1033 16.80 24.80 -0.28
CA SER A 1033 16.79 25.04 1.18
C SER A 1033 16.21 26.36 1.67
N GLY A 1034 16.93 27.47 1.45
CA GLY A 1034 16.57 28.74 2.08
C GLY A 1034 16.47 28.67 3.62
N ASN A 1035 17.44 28.03 4.28
CA ASN A 1035 17.48 27.69 5.71
C ASN A 1035 16.44 26.69 6.26
N ASP A 1036 15.32 26.43 5.59
CA ASP A 1036 14.27 25.49 6.06
C ASP A 1036 13.78 24.57 4.91
N PRO A 1037 14.04 23.24 4.94
CA PRO A 1037 13.62 22.34 3.86
C PRO A 1037 12.09 22.08 3.86
N PRO A 1038 11.48 21.80 2.69
CA PRO A 1038 10.05 21.49 2.60
C PRO A 1038 9.73 20.15 3.29
N THR A 1039 8.80 20.16 4.24
CA THR A 1039 8.44 19.00 5.08
C THR A 1039 7.35 18.11 4.48
N GLU A 1040 7.00 18.26 3.20
CA GLU A 1040 5.88 17.55 2.56
C GLU A 1040 6.33 16.62 1.42
N THR A 1041 6.03 15.34 1.59
CA THR A 1041 6.36 14.20 0.71
C THR A 1041 5.93 14.41 -0.75
N ALA A 1042 4.83 15.15 -0.98
CA ALA A 1042 4.31 15.46 -2.31
C ALA A 1042 5.28 16.27 -3.19
N THR A 1043 6.04 17.20 -2.60
CA THR A 1043 7.00 18.03 -3.35
C THR A 1043 8.22 17.21 -3.79
N TYR A 1044 8.64 16.27 -2.95
CA TYR A 1044 9.71 15.32 -3.23
C TYR A 1044 9.32 14.30 -4.32
N LEU A 1045 8.11 13.73 -4.24
CA LEU A 1045 7.60 12.79 -5.24
C LEU A 1045 7.35 13.45 -6.62
N SER A 1046 6.87 14.71 -6.63
CA SER A 1046 6.79 15.52 -7.84
C SER A 1046 8.15 15.64 -8.55
N PHE A 1047 9.20 15.96 -7.79
CA PHE A 1047 10.58 16.03 -8.31
C PHE A 1047 11.09 14.68 -8.84
N VAL A 1048 10.83 13.58 -8.13
CA VAL A 1048 11.21 12.22 -8.58
C VAL A 1048 10.50 11.82 -9.88
N SER A 1049 9.23 12.20 -10.06
CA SER A 1049 8.49 11.94 -11.31
C SER A 1049 9.07 12.71 -12.51
N GLN A 1050 9.56 13.94 -12.30
CA GLN A 1050 10.10 14.80 -13.35
C GLN A 1050 11.46 14.34 -13.87
N ILE A 1051 12.25 13.64 -13.05
CA ILE A 1051 13.56 13.10 -13.46
C ILE A 1051 13.49 11.69 -14.06
N ARG A 1052 12.37 10.97 -13.91
CA ARG A 1052 12.20 9.60 -14.45
C ARG A 1052 12.47 9.50 -15.97
N PRO A 1053 11.93 10.38 -16.84
CA PRO A 1053 12.21 10.33 -18.28
C PRO A 1053 13.68 10.57 -18.63
N ILE A 1054 14.44 11.25 -17.75
CA ILE A 1054 15.86 11.52 -17.92
C ILE A 1054 16.66 10.25 -17.61
N VAL A 1055 16.28 9.51 -16.57
CA VAL A 1055 16.86 8.20 -16.24
C VAL A 1055 16.58 7.19 -17.36
N ASP A 1056 15.33 7.08 -17.80
CA ASP A 1056 14.92 6.15 -18.86
C ASP A 1056 15.64 6.44 -20.19
N LYS A 1057 15.78 7.73 -20.55
CA LYS A 1057 16.54 8.14 -21.73
C LYS A 1057 18.03 7.88 -21.60
N LEU A 1058 18.63 8.16 -20.44
CA LEU A 1058 20.06 7.92 -20.21
C LEU A 1058 20.38 6.41 -20.30
N VAL A 1059 19.50 5.56 -19.78
CA VAL A 1059 19.59 4.09 -19.92
C VAL A 1059 19.47 3.67 -21.40
N ALA A 1060 18.56 4.26 -22.17
CA ALA A 1060 18.46 4.02 -23.61
C ALA A 1060 19.73 4.47 -24.36
N ASP A 1061 20.24 5.67 -24.08
CA ASP A 1061 21.47 6.21 -24.68
C ASP A 1061 22.72 5.37 -24.32
N PHE A 1062 22.79 4.74 -23.14
CA PHE A 1062 23.86 3.77 -22.81
C PHE A 1062 23.74 2.45 -23.58
N ASN A 1063 22.51 1.95 -23.75
CA ASN A 1063 22.25 0.71 -24.51
C ASN A 1063 22.51 0.87 -26.01
N GLU A 1064 22.27 2.07 -26.57
CA GLU A 1064 22.33 2.33 -28.01
C GLU A 1064 23.72 2.78 -28.50
N LYS A 1065 24.38 3.71 -27.78
CA LYS A 1065 25.60 4.39 -28.25
C LYS A 1065 26.89 3.79 -27.70
N GLY A 1066 26.79 2.99 -26.65
CA GLY A 1066 27.93 2.46 -25.94
C GLY A 1066 28.49 3.47 -24.93
N PHE A 1067 28.56 3.00 -23.69
CA PHE A 1067 29.54 3.36 -22.67
C PHE A 1067 30.36 4.66 -22.84
N ARG A 1068 31.36 4.62 -23.74
CA ARG A 1068 32.44 5.61 -23.85
C ARG A 1068 31.95 6.85 -24.61
N GLU A 1069 31.25 6.63 -25.71
CA GLU A 1069 30.57 7.65 -26.49
C GLU A 1069 29.54 8.40 -25.64
N THR A 1070 28.75 7.69 -24.83
CA THR A 1070 27.73 8.30 -23.95
C THR A 1070 28.36 9.17 -22.84
N ILE A 1071 29.49 8.77 -22.25
CA ILE A 1071 30.27 9.64 -21.34
C ILE A 1071 30.72 10.93 -22.04
N VAL A 1072 31.29 10.81 -23.25
CA VAL A 1072 31.86 11.95 -23.96
C VAL A 1072 30.78 12.95 -24.37
N PHE A 1073 29.61 12.46 -24.78
CA PHE A 1073 28.44 13.26 -25.14
C PHE A 1073 27.95 14.15 -23.98
N TYR A 1074 27.76 13.59 -22.78
CA TYR A 1074 27.29 14.36 -21.62
C TYR A 1074 28.37 15.23 -20.97
N TYR A 1075 29.63 14.80 -20.98
CA TYR A 1075 30.77 15.62 -20.53
C TYR A 1075 30.90 16.93 -21.34
N TYR A 1076 30.70 16.84 -22.66
CA TYR A 1076 30.79 17.98 -23.58
C TYR A 1076 29.66 19.01 -23.38
N LEU A 1077 28.46 18.55 -23.01
CA LEU A 1077 27.25 19.37 -22.83
C LEU A 1077 27.29 20.29 -21.60
N ILE A 1078 27.90 19.85 -20.49
CA ILE A 1078 27.92 20.59 -19.22
C ILE A 1078 29.19 21.46 -19.11
N GLY A 1079 30.36 20.93 -19.48
CA GLY A 1079 31.65 21.59 -19.25
C GLY A 1079 31.96 22.82 -20.11
N ARG A 1080 31.15 23.10 -21.15
CA ARG A 1080 31.32 24.26 -22.06
C ARG A 1080 30.26 25.35 -21.95
N ASN A 1081 29.10 25.09 -21.35
CA ASN A 1081 27.90 25.92 -21.56
C ASN A 1081 27.47 26.79 -20.36
N LEU A 1082 27.97 26.55 -19.15
CA LEU A 1082 27.69 27.36 -17.95
C LEU A 1082 28.98 27.71 -17.20
N SER A 1083 29.19 29.00 -16.95
CA SER A 1083 30.36 29.56 -16.24
C SER A 1083 30.13 29.74 -14.73
N VAL A 1084 31.19 30.04 -13.99
CA VAL A 1084 31.14 30.30 -12.54
C VAL A 1084 30.31 31.56 -12.22
N GLN A 1085 30.38 32.59 -13.07
CA GLN A 1085 29.60 33.82 -12.92
C GLN A 1085 28.11 33.57 -13.17
N GLU A 1086 27.75 32.84 -14.23
CA GLU A 1086 26.37 32.42 -14.50
C GLU A 1086 25.83 31.59 -13.32
N TRP A 1087 26.62 30.65 -12.80
CA TRP A 1087 26.31 29.90 -11.58
C TRP A 1087 26.09 30.79 -10.36
N GLN A 1088 26.93 31.80 -10.15
CA GLN A 1088 26.79 32.75 -9.06
C GLN A 1088 25.47 33.52 -9.17
N VAL A 1089 25.06 33.95 -10.36
CA VAL A 1089 23.76 34.62 -10.59
C VAL A 1089 22.58 33.69 -10.33
N ILE A 1090 22.64 32.44 -10.81
CA ILE A 1090 21.61 31.41 -10.53
C ILE A 1090 21.43 31.25 -9.02
N LEU A 1091 22.52 30.98 -8.29
CA LEU A 1091 22.50 30.69 -6.86
C LEU A 1091 22.14 31.90 -5.98
N THR A 1092 22.46 33.12 -6.43
CA THR A 1092 22.15 34.35 -5.66
C THR A 1092 20.80 34.98 -6.00
N THR A 1093 20.25 34.75 -7.20
CA THR A 1093 19.05 35.45 -7.69
C THR A 1093 17.82 34.54 -7.81
N LYS A 1094 17.99 33.27 -8.21
CA LYS A 1094 16.89 32.28 -8.37
C LYS A 1094 17.35 30.86 -8.00
N PRO A 1095 17.88 30.60 -6.80
CA PRO A 1095 18.45 29.30 -6.44
C PRO A 1095 17.45 28.14 -6.58
N GLN A 1096 16.17 28.39 -6.25
CA GLN A 1096 15.09 27.39 -6.39
C GLN A 1096 14.72 27.05 -7.85
N SER A 1097 15.23 27.78 -8.85
CA SER A 1097 14.97 27.54 -10.27
C SER A 1097 16.17 26.97 -11.03
N ALA A 1098 17.27 26.64 -10.34
CA ALA A 1098 18.54 26.24 -10.97
C ALA A 1098 18.39 25.09 -12.00
N VAL A 1099 17.61 24.06 -11.68
CA VAL A 1099 17.32 22.94 -12.60
C VAL A 1099 16.59 23.43 -13.86
N SER A 1100 15.54 24.24 -13.67
CA SER A 1100 14.76 24.81 -14.78
C SER A 1100 15.59 25.75 -15.67
N VAL A 1101 16.59 26.43 -15.11
CA VAL A 1101 17.55 27.25 -15.87
C VAL A 1101 18.48 26.35 -16.70
N ILE A 1102 19.05 25.29 -16.11
CA ILE A 1102 19.89 24.31 -16.84
C ILE A 1102 19.11 23.67 -18.00
N LEU A 1103 17.82 23.37 -17.79
CA LEU A 1103 16.94 22.86 -18.84
C LEU A 1103 16.75 23.86 -20.00
N VAL A 1104 16.75 25.18 -19.76
CA VAL A 1104 16.76 26.19 -20.84
C VAL A 1104 18.05 26.11 -21.66
N TYR A 1105 19.23 26.03 -21.02
CA TYR A 1105 20.50 25.89 -21.74
C TYR A 1105 20.55 24.60 -22.58
N ALA A 1106 20.09 23.47 -22.03
CA ALA A 1106 20.03 22.20 -22.75
C ALA A 1106 19.03 22.23 -23.93
N GLN A 1107 17.87 22.87 -23.74
CA GLN A 1107 16.86 23.07 -24.78
C GLN A 1107 17.38 23.94 -25.93
N VAL A 1108 18.02 25.07 -25.61
CA VAL A 1108 18.66 25.96 -26.60
C VAL A 1108 19.77 25.22 -27.34
N PHE A 1109 20.67 24.53 -26.63
CA PHE A 1109 21.80 23.81 -27.24
C PHE A 1109 21.32 22.75 -28.26
N LYS A 1110 20.34 21.92 -27.89
CA LYS A 1110 19.77 20.89 -28.77
C LYS A 1110 19.11 21.47 -30.04
N ILE A 1111 18.63 22.71 -29.97
CA ILE A 1111 18.00 23.39 -31.10
C ILE A 1111 19.07 23.97 -32.05
N ILE A 1112 20.13 24.55 -31.52
CA ILE A 1112 21.17 25.23 -32.31
C ILE A 1112 22.33 24.32 -32.76
N GLU A 1113 22.52 23.14 -32.16
CA GLU A 1113 23.64 22.23 -32.50
C GLU A 1113 23.56 21.68 -33.94
N HIS A 1114 22.39 21.80 -34.58
CA HIS A 1114 22.15 21.39 -35.96
C HIS A 1114 22.29 22.54 -36.99
N MET A 1115 22.54 23.79 -36.54
CA MET A 1115 22.80 24.94 -37.42
C MET A 1115 24.24 24.92 -37.91
N THR A 1116 24.44 25.12 -39.22
CA THR A 1116 25.77 25.06 -39.86
C THR A 1116 26.42 26.42 -40.09
N ASP A 1117 25.65 27.50 -40.05
CA ASP A 1117 26.17 28.88 -40.09
C ASP A 1117 26.48 29.34 -38.66
N ALA A 1118 27.69 29.84 -38.45
CA ALA A 1118 28.17 30.22 -37.13
C ALA A 1118 27.58 31.56 -36.62
N GLU A 1119 27.16 32.45 -37.53
CA GLU A 1119 26.50 33.70 -37.17
C GLU A 1119 25.01 33.45 -36.89
N GLU A 1120 24.35 32.58 -37.67
CA GLU A 1120 22.99 32.09 -37.39
C GLU A 1120 22.93 31.44 -36.01
N GLN A 1121 23.85 30.49 -35.77
CA GLN A 1121 23.94 29.76 -34.51
C GLN A 1121 24.18 30.68 -33.32
N ASN A 1122 24.91 31.80 -33.49
CA ASN A 1122 25.14 32.76 -32.42
C ASN A 1122 23.90 33.64 -32.17
N ALA A 1123 23.38 34.26 -33.24
CA ALA A 1123 22.26 35.19 -33.16
C ALA A 1123 20.98 34.51 -32.66
N VAL A 1124 20.62 33.36 -33.23
CA VAL A 1124 19.41 32.61 -32.83
C VAL A 1124 19.56 32.01 -31.42
N ARG A 1125 20.77 31.61 -31.00
CA ARG A 1125 21.05 31.19 -29.61
C ARG A 1125 20.64 32.27 -28.62
N HIS A 1126 21.16 33.48 -28.77
CA HIS A 1126 20.97 34.56 -27.81
C HIS A 1126 19.51 35.02 -27.72
N VAL A 1127 18.84 35.17 -28.88
CA VAL A 1127 17.42 35.52 -28.94
C VAL A 1127 16.55 34.45 -28.27
N LEU A 1128 16.72 33.18 -28.64
CA LEU A 1128 15.91 32.08 -28.07
C LEU A 1128 16.16 31.90 -26.57
N TRP A 1129 17.42 31.93 -26.16
CA TRP A 1129 17.83 31.79 -24.76
C TRP A 1129 17.24 32.88 -23.88
N GLN A 1130 17.35 34.14 -24.27
CA GLN A 1130 16.77 35.26 -23.51
C GLN A 1130 15.23 35.29 -23.57
N CYS A 1131 14.61 34.85 -24.67
CA CYS A 1131 13.16 34.68 -24.75
C CYS A 1131 12.66 33.68 -23.69
N LEU A 1132 13.24 32.48 -23.67
CA LEU A 1132 12.89 31.42 -22.71
C LEU A 1132 13.23 31.79 -21.25
N LEU A 1133 14.40 32.42 -21.01
CA LEU A 1133 14.78 32.87 -19.67
C LEU A 1133 13.81 33.93 -19.13
N LYS A 1134 13.41 34.91 -19.95
CA LYS A 1134 12.48 35.95 -19.52
C LYS A 1134 11.07 35.41 -19.30
N GLN A 1135 10.54 34.57 -20.18
CA GLN A 1135 9.22 33.96 -20.00
C GLN A 1135 9.12 33.13 -18.71
N ARG A 1136 10.17 32.36 -18.39
CA ARG A 1136 10.16 31.43 -17.25
C ARG A 1136 10.60 32.06 -15.92
N PHE A 1137 11.47 33.07 -15.93
CA PHE A 1137 12.12 33.59 -14.71
C PHE A 1137 12.06 35.12 -14.53
N GLY A 1138 11.57 35.86 -15.53
CA GLY A 1138 11.43 37.31 -15.54
C GLY A 1138 12.65 38.05 -16.10
N ALA A 1139 12.42 39.28 -16.60
CA ALA A 1139 13.43 40.09 -17.30
C ALA A 1139 14.68 40.35 -16.45
N ASP A 1140 14.52 40.76 -15.18
CA ASP A 1140 15.61 40.99 -14.22
C ASP A 1140 16.57 39.81 -14.07
N PHE A 1141 16.08 38.57 -14.21
CA PHE A 1141 16.92 37.38 -14.11
C PHE A 1141 17.60 37.07 -15.45
N ALA A 1142 16.86 37.17 -16.55
CA ALA A 1142 17.38 36.97 -17.90
C ALA A 1142 18.55 37.93 -18.20
N THR A 1143 18.40 39.22 -17.83
CA THR A 1143 19.45 40.24 -17.98
C THR A 1143 20.69 39.91 -17.18
N LYS A 1144 20.57 39.59 -15.88
CA LYS A 1144 21.74 39.24 -15.03
C LYS A 1144 22.47 37.99 -15.52
N ILE A 1145 21.74 37.03 -16.07
CA ILE A 1145 22.33 35.83 -16.68
C ILE A 1145 23.04 36.16 -17.99
N GLY A 1146 22.50 37.09 -18.79
CA GLY A 1146 23.20 37.67 -19.96
C GLY A 1146 24.49 38.38 -19.55
N GLU A 1147 24.42 39.34 -18.62
CA GLU A 1147 25.57 40.09 -18.11
C GLU A 1147 26.69 39.16 -17.57
N ALA A 1148 26.32 38.11 -16.83
CA ALA A 1148 27.27 37.12 -16.32
C ALA A 1148 27.86 36.19 -17.40
N HIS A 1149 27.15 35.98 -18.52
CA HIS A 1149 27.68 35.26 -19.67
C HIS A 1149 28.79 36.06 -20.35
N GLU A 1150 28.55 37.36 -20.61
CA GLU A 1150 29.54 38.28 -21.19
C GLU A 1150 30.75 38.47 -20.25
N GLU A 1151 30.54 38.62 -18.93
CA GLU A 1151 31.63 38.76 -17.95
C GLU A 1151 32.54 37.51 -17.91
N ALA A 1152 31.94 36.31 -18.02
CA ALA A 1152 32.69 35.06 -18.01
C ALA A 1152 33.38 34.73 -19.33
N ARG A 1153 32.91 35.29 -20.44
CA ARG A 1153 33.30 34.94 -21.81
C ARG A 1153 33.49 36.19 -22.68
N PRO A 1154 34.35 37.14 -22.29
CA PRO A 1154 34.48 38.41 -23.00
C PRO A 1154 34.93 38.18 -24.45
N GLY A 1155 34.03 38.45 -25.40
CA GLY A 1155 34.31 38.55 -26.81
C GLY A 1155 34.91 39.92 -27.17
N SER A 1156 34.98 40.20 -28.47
CA SER A 1156 35.37 41.54 -28.95
C SER A 1156 34.25 42.58 -28.71
N ASP A 1157 34.57 43.88 -28.76
CA ASP A 1157 33.56 44.94 -28.61
C ASP A 1157 32.42 44.87 -29.66
N ALA A 1158 32.66 44.23 -30.81
CA ALA A 1158 31.64 43.94 -31.82
C ALA A 1158 30.82 42.66 -31.52
N ASP A 1159 31.43 41.70 -30.84
CA ASP A 1159 30.84 40.40 -30.44
C ASP A 1159 29.83 40.64 -29.31
N ASN A 1160 30.31 41.23 -28.19
CA ASN A 1160 29.52 41.54 -27.00
C ASN A 1160 28.34 42.46 -27.35
N ARG A 1161 28.55 43.42 -28.28
CA ARG A 1161 27.49 44.34 -28.73
C ARG A 1161 26.46 43.67 -29.63
N ALA A 1162 26.83 42.67 -30.44
CA ALA A 1162 25.86 41.88 -31.18
C ALA A 1162 25.03 41.02 -30.21
N ASP A 1163 25.68 40.41 -29.22
CA ASP A 1163 25.02 39.56 -28.22
C ASP A 1163 24.13 40.38 -27.26
N GLU A 1164 24.53 41.58 -26.83
CA GLU A 1164 23.66 42.54 -26.13
C GLU A 1164 22.37 42.87 -26.92
N ILE A 1165 22.49 43.15 -28.22
CA ILE A 1165 21.33 43.49 -29.07
C ILE A 1165 20.44 42.26 -29.26
N ASN A 1166 21.01 41.10 -29.56
CA ASN A 1166 20.27 39.84 -29.73
C ASN A 1166 19.60 39.40 -28.41
N ASN A 1167 20.26 39.60 -27.27
CA ASN A 1167 19.70 39.38 -25.94
C ASN A 1167 18.47 40.27 -25.70
N ALA A 1168 18.57 41.56 -26.04
CA ALA A 1168 17.45 42.52 -25.92
C ALA A 1168 16.29 42.20 -26.88
N ILE A 1169 16.56 41.74 -28.09
CA ILE A 1169 15.56 41.25 -29.05
C ILE A 1169 14.84 40.02 -28.47
N GLY A 1170 15.58 39.05 -27.92
CA GLY A 1170 15.01 37.87 -27.26
C GLY A 1170 14.10 38.23 -26.08
N GLN A 1171 14.53 39.18 -25.25
CA GLN A 1171 13.67 39.67 -24.16
C GLN A 1171 12.43 40.43 -24.66
N LYS A 1172 12.51 41.20 -25.75
CA LYS A 1172 11.31 41.84 -26.32
C LYS A 1172 10.35 40.80 -26.90
N LEU A 1173 10.89 39.79 -27.59
CA LEU A 1173 10.11 38.70 -28.18
C LEU A 1173 9.32 37.91 -27.11
N ALA A 1174 9.88 37.74 -25.91
CA ALA A 1174 9.20 37.10 -24.78
C ALA A 1174 7.85 37.74 -24.40
N ASP A 1175 7.69 39.05 -24.62
CA ASP A 1175 6.45 39.80 -24.34
C ASP A 1175 5.41 39.66 -25.47
N GLU A 1176 5.82 39.17 -26.65
CA GLU A 1176 5.02 39.12 -27.88
C GLU A 1176 4.51 37.70 -28.22
N VAL A 1177 5.11 36.65 -27.64
CA VAL A 1177 4.81 35.23 -27.96
C VAL A 1177 4.17 34.48 -26.79
N GLN A 1178 3.30 33.49 -27.07
CA GLN A 1178 2.53 32.80 -26.03
C GLN A 1178 3.09 31.42 -25.62
N SER A 1179 4.16 30.94 -26.25
CA SER A 1179 4.76 29.63 -25.94
C SER A 1179 6.24 29.50 -26.30
N ASP A 1180 6.93 28.56 -25.66
CA ASP A 1180 8.35 28.23 -25.93
C ASP A 1180 8.63 27.88 -27.40
N LEU A 1181 7.69 27.18 -28.06
CA LEU A 1181 7.81 26.81 -29.48
C LEU A 1181 7.74 28.05 -30.39
N GLU A 1182 7.00 29.06 -29.96
CA GLU A 1182 6.86 30.31 -30.68
C GLU A 1182 8.06 31.25 -30.49
N CYS A 1183 8.71 31.24 -29.31
CA CYS A 1183 10.04 31.86 -29.12
C CYS A 1183 11.03 31.35 -30.21
N PHE A 1184 11.08 30.04 -30.46
CA PHE A 1184 11.98 29.48 -31.46
C PHE A 1184 11.59 29.85 -32.89
N ARG A 1185 10.33 29.60 -33.29
CA ARG A 1185 9.84 29.94 -34.64
C ARG A 1185 10.08 31.42 -34.97
N ARG A 1186 9.80 32.33 -34.04
CA ARG A 1186 10.00 33.77 -34.25
C ARG A 1186 11.46 34.20 -34.23
N ALA A 1187 12.34 33.53 -33.47
CA ALA A 1187 13.78 33.77 -33.55
C ALA A 1187 14.34 33.41 -34.94
N GLN A 1188 13.87 32.32 -35.55
CA GLN A 1188 14.23 31.97 -36.93
C GLN A 1188 13.66 32.96 -37.96
N GLU A 1189 12.39 33.38 -37.81
CA GLU A 1189 11.79 34.36 -38.72
C GLU A 1189 12.48 35.75 -38.65
N LEU A 1190 13.07 36.13 -37.51
CA LEU A 1190 13.91 37.32 -37.38
C LEU A 1190 15.30 37.15 -38.01
N TRP A 1191 15.86 35.94 -38.00
CA TRP A 1191 17.09 35.61 -38.71
C TRP A 1191 16.88 35.69 -40.24
N ASP A 1192 15.85 35.03 -40.76
CA ASP A 1192 15.50 35.01 -42.18
C ASP A 1192 15.17 36.43 -42.73
N ALA A 1193 14.67 37.31 -41.86
CA ALA A 1193 14.41 38.72 -42.18
C ALA A 1193 15.66 39.63 -42.16
N GLY A 1194 16.80 39.14 -41.65
CA GLY A 1194 18.01 39.93 -41.44
C GLY A 1194 17.89 40.96 -40.31
N GLU A 1195 17.02 40.70 -39.32
CA GLU A 1195 16.79 41.61 -38.19
C GLU A 1195 17.70 41.33 -36.98
N LEU A 1196 18.33 40.15 -36.94
CA LEU A 1196 19.31 39.80 -35.89
C LEU A 1196 20.71 40.32 -36.23
N GLN A 1197 21.52 40.60 -35.21
CA GLN A 1197 22.87 41.13 -35.40
C GLN A 1197 23.89 40.01 -35.54
N ILE A 1198 24.76 40.13 -36.54
CA ILE A 1198 25.94 39.27 -36.76
C ILE A 1198 27.22 40.03 -36.44
N ARG A 1199 28.29 39.30 -36.13
CA ARG A 1199 29.53 39.88 -35.56
C ARG A 1199 30.32 40.74 -36.54
N THR A 1200 30.03 40.65 -37.84
CA THR A 1200 30.72 41.39 -38.91
C THR A 1200 30.20 42.81 -39.14
N ASP A 1201 28.96 43.11 -38.74
CA ASP A 1201 28.25 44.29 -39.25
C ASP A 1201 28.57 45.58 -38.48
N LEU A 1202 29.38 45.47 -37.43
CA LEU A 1202 29.93 46.59 -36.65
C LEU A 1202 31.32 47.02 -37.14
N GLY A 1203 31.69 46.67 -38.37
CA GLY A 1203 32.93 47.08 -39.04
C GLY A 1203 33.02 48.59 -39.35
N GLY A 1204 33.20 49.39 -38.30
CA GLY A 1204 33.29 50.86 -38.31
C GLY A 1204 34.42 51.41 -37.43
N ASP A 1205 35.61 50.82 -37.54
CA ASP A 1205 36.91 51.28 -37.00
C ASP A 1205 37.18 52.78 -37.36
N PRO A 1206 37.98 53.59 -36.62
CA PRO A 1206 39.09 53.17 -35.74
C PRO A 1206 39.36 53.96 -34.43
N ASN A 1207 40.02 53.31 -33.45
CA ASN A 1207 41.24 53.75 -32.72
C ASN A 1207 41.58 52.84 -31.52
#